data_AF-A0A5C3M6V3-F1
#
_entry.id   AF-A0A5C3M6V3-F1
#
_cell.length_a   1.000
_cell.length_b   1.000
_cell.length_c   1.000
_cell.angle_alpha   90.00
_cell.angle_beta   90.00
_cell.angle_gamma   90.00
#
_symmetry.space_group_name_H-M   'P 1'
#
loop_
_entity.id
_entity.type
_entity.pdbx_description
1 polymer ?
#
loop_
_entity_poly.entity_id
_entity_poly.type
_entity_poly.pdbx_seq_one_letter_code
_entity_poly.pdbx_strand_id
1 'polypeptide(L)'
;MAVPSEFTILDLTGKFTMNKALTDPRTDDILAMQGVGWWKRKAISLGTITLFVKHFKDDAGVEHIDIDQTITGGIPGTSEQRTLTWTERENEDHLFGPVLAKSRRVKVDELEEEFLKVGWTPDTLEHGVVQAYAESNTPKSGKTWIANQTWGIGEINGERRYIRHLKFTGPKGEDIEAPLVYDYPPMPILNIDRHIHGRHVHIPIESNLIRLVRPFTNPWLLALLGVAYIISFAFFTRAQSFITAADSFIGCTATYWLANDGCGLNGQLCAPFDNSTFEFRCPAQCNNVILQNPRTVGNEEIAFKPLVVGGGDPNGTYRGDSFICAAAIQAGVITHSKGGCGALQLDGNFTNFVPFTNNGITSLGFPTVFPLSFSFLQGTTLDHCEDMRDGALAFNALICCLAFILLQSRPLALFWSLVCIGFWHVALFSQPQGPPPKLDVAFGTFLPVLFIAYGFWRLAVRFTFPAFSCAPLEASIWFLGPFWVSLLNNLTFDKLPLSRLTASDLGKRAGAITSLVVILCVVVVLVINQVRVIRKTGWLPHYLGWYILGGLVILVLALLPGLNLRLHHYILGMVIIPGTAFPTRLSLAYQGLCLGLFLNGAAAFGLDPILQTAADLRQDAALGSLLPSFLTNSTNYNNSIPFVDQTITWDMIPNSDWDGFALLVDDVQRYAGTALNFSLAAFDSNVPHFFRLAFTSGAQAGDFTKPATLWPNGTWINPLPGPS
;
A
#
# COMPACT_ATOMS: atom_id res chain seq x y z
N MET A 1 -2.56 27.83 10.54
CA MET A 1 -3.09 28.68 9.45
C MET A 1 -3.81 29.87 10.04
N ALA A 2 -4.21 30.81 9.18
CA ALA A 2 -5.08 31.92 9.55
C ALA A 2 -6.40 31.42 10.17
N VAL A 3 -6.98 32.20 11.08
CA VAL A 3 -8.36 31.96 11.55
C VAL A 3 -9.36 32.48 10.50
N PRO A 4 -10.53 31.84 10.35
CA PRO A 4 -11.59 32.30 9.44
C PRO A 4 -12.10 33.72 9.75
N SER A 5 -12.78 34.34 8.78
CA SER A 5 -13.40 35.68 8.90
C SER A 5 -14.50 35.71 9.96
N GLU A 6 -15.26 34.62 10.07
CA GLU A 6 -16.34 34.42 11.04
C GLU A 6 -15.84 34.05 12.44
N PHE A 7 -14.56 33.69 12.58
CA PHE A 7 -13.96 33.39 13.87
C PHE A 7 -13.62 34.70 14.59
N THR A 8 -14.37 35.00 15.64
CA THR A 8 -14.26 36.22 16.43
C THR A 8 -13.91 35.90 17.89
N ILE A 9 -13.52 36.93 18.63
CA ILE A 9 -13.17 36.81 20.06
C ILE A 9 -14.37 36.45 20.96
N LEU A 10 -15.60 36.39 20.42
CA LEU A 10 -16.81 35.99 21.14
C LEU A 10 -16.94 34.46 21.29
N ASP A 11 -16.29 33.68 20.42
CA ASP A 11 -16.22 32.23 20.53
C ASP A 11 -14.82 31.76 20.12
N LEU A 12 -14.04 31.37 21.13
CA LEU A 12 -12.68 30.89 20.94
C LEU A 12 -12.62 29.36 20.88
N THR A 13 -13.78 28.69 20.86
CA THR A 13 -13.85 27.23 20.89
C THR A 13 -13.12 26.64 19.69
N GLY A 14 -12.14 25.78 19.96
CA GLY A 14 -11.34 25.21 18.89
C GLY A 14 -10.04 24.58 19.36
N LYS A 15 -9.30 24.07 18.39
CA LYS A 15 -7.96 23.53 18.58
C LYS A 15 -6.96 24.47 17.94
N PHE A 16 -5.92 24.87 18.67
CA PHE A 16 -4.92 25.79 18.15
C PHE A 16 -3.52 25.25 18.41
N THR A 17 -2.62 25.40 17.45
CA THR A 17 -1.23 24.93 17.59
C THR A 17 -0.30 26.12 17.61
N MET A 18 0.56 26.25 18.63
CA MET A 18 1.48 27.38 18.73
C MET A 18 2.45 27.40 17.54
N ASN A 19 2.55 28.56 16.88
CA ASN A 19 3.45 28.78 15.78
C ASN A 19 4.80 29.30 16.30
N LYS A 20 5.76 28.39 16.50
CA LYS A 20 7.09 28.73 17.03
C LYS A 20 7.87 29.75 16.19
N ALA A 21 7.57 29.87 14.90
CA ALA A 21 8.28 30.81 14.03
C ALA A 21 7.74 32.25 14.14
N LEU A 22 6.48 32.40 14.59
CA LEU A 22 5.82 33.69 14.76
C LEU A 22 5.68 34.10 16.23
N THR A 23 5.78 33.14 17.16
CA THR A 23 5.85 33.38 18.61
C THR A 23 7.24 33.91 19.01
N ASP A 24 7.28 34.80 20.00
CA ASP A 24 8.54 35.35 20.51
C ASP A 24 9.50 34.25 21.01
N PRO A 25 10.78 34.27 20.57
CA PRO A 25 11.75 33.26 20.97
C PRO A 25 12.13 33.32 22.46
N ARG A 26 11.89 34.44 23.16
CA ARG A 26 12.21 34.64 24.59
C ARG A 26 11.22 33.94 25.53
N THR A 27 10.32 33.12 25.00
CA THR A 27 9.39 32.30 25.80
C THR A 27 10.11 31.31 26.73
N ASP A 28 11.31 30.82 26.39
CA ASP A 28 12.14 30.01 27.32
C ASP A 28 12.62 30.83 28.52
N ASP A 29 13.03 32.09 28.28
CA ASP A 29 13.51 33.00 29.32
C ASP A 29 12.39 33.35 30.30
N ILE A 30 11.17 33.58 29.79
CA ILE A 30 9.97 33.79 30.61
C ILE A 30 9.71 32.57 31.50
N LEU A 31 9.71 31.36 30.94
CA LEU A 31 9.54 30.13 31.72
C LEU A 31 10.66 29.97 32.77
N ALA A 32 11.89 30.39 32.45
CA ALA A 32 12.99 30.39 33.39
C ALA A 32 12.75 31.30 34.58
N MET A 33 12.29 32.53 34.33
CA MET A 33 11.97 33.51 35.37
C MET A 33 10.75 33.13 36.21
N GLN A 34 9.81 32.37 35.64
CA GLN A 34 8.70 31.75 36.39
C GLN A 34 9.15 30.53 37.22
N GLY A 35 10.45 30.20 37.21
CA GLY A 35 11.05 29.12 37.99
C GLY A 35 10.74 27.73 37.46
N VAL A 36 10.52 27.59 36.14
CA VAL A 36 10.42 26.30 35.47
C VAL A 36 11.83 25.72 35.26
N GLY A 37 12.06 24.52 35.79
CA GLY A 37 13.35 23.84 35.72
C GLY A 37 13.81 23.54 34.28
N TRP A 38 15.13 23.57 34.06
CA TRP A 38 15.76 23.45 32.73
C TRP A 38 15.28 22.26 31.90
N TRP A 39 15.13 21.07 32.49
CA TRP A 39 14.65 19.88 31.78
C TRP A 39 13.22 20.01 31.25
N LYS A 40 12.30 20.60 32.02
CA LYS A 40 10.92 20.87 31.58
C LYS A 40 10.91 21.88 30.44
N ARG A 41 11.72 22.96 30.56
CA ARG A 41 11.84 23.97 29.49
C ARG A 41 12.42 23.38 28.20
N LYS A 42 13.41 22.49 28.30
CA LYS A 42 13.97 21.80 27.13
C LYS A 42 12.93 20.91 26.45
N ALA A 43 12.10 20.21 27.21
CA ALA A 43 10.98 19.44 26.66
C ALA A 43 9.93 20.33 25.97
N ILE A 44 9.56 21.46 26.59
CA ILE A 44 8.62 22.44 26.03
C ILE A 44 9.18 23.06 24.74
N SER A 45 10.46 23.46 24.71
CA SER A 45 11.09 24.04 23.53
C SER A 45 11.23 23.06 22.37
N LEU A 46 11.33 21.74 22.63
CA LEU A 46 11.32 20.70 21.60
C LEU A 46 9.90 20.41 21.08
N GLY A 47 8.90 20.35 21.97
CA GLY A 47 7.52 20.03 21.61
C GLY A 47 6.70 21.24 21.15
N THR A 48 5.65 21.02 20.35
CA THR A 48 4.71 22.07 19.93
C THR A 48 3.52 22.08 20.87
N ILE A 49 3.19 23.25 21.42
CA ILE A 49 2.05 23.44 22.31
C ILE A 49 0.76 23.44 21.47
N THR A 50 -0.23 22.66 21.89
CA THR A 50 -1.57 22.64 21.31
C THR A 50 -2.59 22.97 22.38
N LEU A 51 -3.42 23.98 22.13
CA LEU A 51 -4.54 24.40 22.96
C LEU A 51 -5.82 23.71 22.50
N PHE A 52 -6.59 23.19 23.45
CA PHE A 52 -7.97 22.78 23.26
C PHE A 52 -8.84 23.74 24.06
N VAL A 53 -9.50 24.65 23.36
CA VAL A 53 -10.25 25.75 23.96
C VAL A 53 -11.74 25.43 23.90
N LYS A 54 -12.44 25.64 25.00
CA LYS A 54 -13.90 25.61 25.10
C LYS A 54 -14.35 26.97 25.63
N HIS A 55 -15.10 27.70 24.82
CA HIS A 55 -15.63 29.01 25.16
C HIS A 55 -17.16 28.91 25.26
N PHE A 56 -17.74 29.23 26.43
CA PHE A 56 -19.18 29.10 26.65
C PHE A 56 -19.68 30.11 27.68
N LYS A 57 -21.01 30.25 27.77
CA LYS A 57 -21.67 30.94 28.87
C LYS A 57 -22.40 29.93 29.75
N ASP A 58 -22.35 30.12 31.06
CA ASP A 58 -23.12 29.30 32.00
C ASP A 58 -24.60 29.73 32.06
N ASP A 59 -25.39 29.04 32.89
CA ASP A 59 -26.82 29.32 33.07
C ASP A 59 -27.10 30.73 33.61
N ALA A 60 -26.11 31.36 34.26
CA ALA A 60 -26.17 32.74 34.73
C ALA A 60 -25.71 33.76 33.67
N GLY A 61 -25.33 33.30 32.48
CA GLY A 61 -24.83 34.13 31.39
C GLY A 61 -23.38 34.58 31.55
N VAL A 62 -22.64 34.06 32.54
CA VAL A 62 -21.24 34.38 32.79
C VAL A 62 -20.38 33.65 31.76
N GLU A 63 -19.42 34.38 31.19
CA GLU A 63 -18.54 33.87 30.13
C GLU A 63 -17.35 33.09 30.72
N HIS A 64 -17.08 31.90 30.17
CA HIS A 64 -16.06 30.96 30.60
C HIS A 64 -15.19 30.50 29.42
N ILE A 65 -13.88 30.42 29.64
CA ILE A 65 -12.90 29.91 28.68
C ILE A 65 -12.04 28.86 29.38
N ASP A 66 -12.23 27.60 29.00
CA ASP A 66 -11.46 26.47 29.49
C ASP A 66 -10.43 26.07 28.43
N ILE A 67 -9.18 25.91 28.83
CA ILE A 67 -8.07 25.61 27.92
C ILE A 67 -7.28 24.44 28.48
N ASP A 68 -7.26 23.32 27.75
CA ASP A 68 -6.32 22.23 28.02
C ASP A 68 -5.14 22.32 27.06
N GLN A 69 -3.93 22.33 27.61
CA GLN A 69 -2.71 22.35 26.81
C GLN A 69 -2.11 20.95 26.70
N THR A 70 -1.57 20.64 25.52
CA THR A 70 -0.76 19.42 25.31
C THR A 70 0.50 19.76 24.53
N ILE A 71 1.55 18.99 24.80
CA ILE A 71 2.83 19.06 24.07
C ILE A 71 2.90 17.89 23.08
N THR A 72 3.63 18.05 21.97
CA THR A 72 3.87 16.99 20.98
C THR A 72 4.20 15.65 21.66
N GLY A 73 3.53 14.59 21.20
CA GLY A 73 3.60 13.27 21.82
C GLY A 73 2.39 12.93 22.71
N GLY A 74 1.58 13.93 23.08
CA GLY A 74 0.41 13.77 23.96
C GLY A 74 0.74 13.93 25.44
N ILE A 75 1.86 14.60 25.75
CA ILE A 75 2.25 14.92 27.12
C ILE A 75 1.31 16.03 27.62
N PRO A 76 0.59 15.83 28.74
CA PRO A 76 -0.26 16.85 29.32
C PRO A 76 0.55 18.12 29.64
N GLY A 77 0.04 19.27 29.20
CA GLY A 77 0.49 20.59 29.61
C GLY A 77 -0.43 21.15 30.70
N THR A 78 -0.41 22.46 30.89
CA THR A 78 -1.24 23.18 31.87
C THR A 78 -2.71 23.21 31.44
N SER A 79 -3.61 23.26 32.42
CA SER A 79 -5.03 23.49 32.20
C SER A 79 -5.40 24.84 32.81
N GLU A 80 -6.06 25.69 32.02
CA GLU A 80 -6.50 27.01 32.45
C GLU A 80 -8.03 27.05 32.46
N GLN A 81 -8.62 27.43 33.58
CA GLN A 81 -10.06 27.58 33.76
C GLN A 81 -10.35 29.05 34.01
N ARG A 82 -10.86 29.78 33.00
CA ARG A 82 -11.04 31.23 33.08
C ARG A 82 -12.53 31.57 33.16
N THR A 83 -12.94 32.20 34.25
CA THR A 83 -14.27 32.83 34.34
C THR A 83 -14.10 34.34 34.24
N LEU A 84 -14.80 34.99 33.31
CA LEU A 84 -14.57 36.39 32.96
C LEU A 84 -15.33 37.38 33.87
N THR A 85 -15.10 37.30 35.18
CA THR A 85 -15.74 38.19 36.20
C THR A 85 -14.79 39.20 36.81
N TRP A 86 -13.52 39.22 36.40
CA TRP A 86 -12.43 39.99 37.01
C TRP A 86 -12.21 39.73 38.51
N THR A 87 -12.73 38.62 39.02
CA THR A 87 -12.52 38.19 40.41
C THR A 87 -11.24 37.41 40.52
N GLU A 88 -10.39 37.76 41.48
CA GLU A 88 -9.17 37.02 41.77
C GLU A 88 -9.47 35.63 42.33
N ARG A 89 -8.75 34.64 41.82
CA ARG A 89 -8.84 33.25 42.24
C ARG A 89 -7.45 32.66 42.34
N GLU A 90 -7.26 31.84 43.35
CA GLU A 90 -6.05 31.06 43.51
C GLU A 90 -6.18 29.76 42.71
N ASN A 91 -5.13 29.41 41.96
CA ASN A 91 -5.01 28.17 41.22
C ASN A 91 -3.65 27.51 41.49
N GLU A 92 -3.64 26.20 41.68
CA GLU A 92 -2.40 25.41 41.81
C GLU A 92 -2.05 24.83 40.44
N ASP A 93 -1.04 25.39 39.78
CA ASP A 93 -0.59 24.93 38.47
C ASP A 93 0.65 24.02 38.62
N HIS A 94 0.67 22.86 37.97
CA HIS A 94 1.77 21.90 38.12
C HIS A 94 3.12 22.38 37.52
N LEU A 95 3.08 23.41 36.67
CA LEU A 95 4.25 24.02 36.05
C LEU A 95 4.69 25.26 36.84
N PHE A 96 3.74 26.09 37.27
CA PHE A 96 4.01 27.39 37.89
C PHE A 96 3.89 27.42 39.43
N GLY A 97 3.20 26.44 40.04
CA GLY A 97 2.87 26.38 41.45
C GLY A 97 1.62 27.20 41.81
N PRO A 98 1.51 27.71 43.04
CA PRO A 98 0.41 28.57 43.47
C PRO A 98 0.41 29.93 42.73
N VAL A 99 -0.67 30.22 41.99
CA VAL A 99 -0.84 31.43 41.17
C VAL A 99 -2.16 32.11 41.52
N LEU A 100 -2.15 33.45 41.61
CA LEU A 100 -3.35 34.28 41.69
C LEU A 100 -3.71 34.75 40.29
N ALA A 101 -4.93 34.51 39.84
CA ALA A 101 -5.37 34.84 38.50
C ALA A 101 -6.76 35.47 38.47
N LYS A 102 -6.95 36.41 37.55
CA LYS A 102 -8.26 37.01 37.22
C LYS A 102 -8.36 37.23 35.72
N SER A 103 -9.58 37.22 35.19
CA SER A 103 -9.80 37.41 33.76
C SER A 103 -11.10 38.16 33.49
N ARG A 104 -11.15 38.97 32.43
CA ARG A 104 -12.32 39.73 32.01
C ARG A 104 -12.33 39.98 30.51
N ARG A 105 -13.48 40.33 29.96
CA ARG A 105 -13.59 40.99 28.66
C ARG A 105 -13.50 42.49 28.87
N VAL A 106 -12.73 43.19 28.04
CA VAL A 106 -12.46 44.63 28.21
C VAL A 106 -12.17 45.32 26.87
N LYS A 107 -12.53 46.61 26.76
CA LYS A 107 -12.14 47.44 25.62
C LYS A 107 -10.67 47.81 25.71
N VAL A 108 -9.99 47.93 24.57
CA VAL A 108 -8.56 48.21 24.54
C VAL A 108 -8.21 49.58 25.18
N ASP A 109 -9.12 50.54 25.11
CA ASP A 109 -8.94 51.88 25.69
C ASP A 109 -8.91 51.87 27.23
N GLU A 110 -9.45 50.82 27.86
CA GLU A 110 -9.45 50.63 29.32
C GLU A 110 -8.24 49.85 29.83
N LEU A 111 -7.32 49.44 28.94
CA LEU A 111 -6.06 48.81 29.32
C LEU A 111 -5.02 49.88 29.68
N GLU A 112 -4.15 49.58 30.63
CA GLU A 112 -3.06 50.50 31.01
C GLU A 112 -1.85 50.34 30.09
N GLU A 113 -1.51 49.09 29.73
CA GLU A 113 -0.32 48.75 28.95
C GLU A 113 -0.54 48.94 27.44
N GLU A 114 0.26 49.78 26.79
CA GLU A 114 0.14 50.10 25.36
C GLU A 114 0.32 48.88 24.46
N PHE A 115 1.25 47.98 24.77
CA PHE A 115 1.47 46.74 24.01
C PHE A 115 0.24 45.84 23.94
N LEU A 116 -0.60 45.89 24.98
CA LEU A 116 -1.81 45.07 25.05
C LEU A 116 -2.97 45.63 24.20
N LYS A 117 -2.84 46.86 23.67
CA LYS A 117 -3.87 47.58 22.90
C LYS A 117 -3.74 47.44 21.39
N VAL A 118 -2.54 47.11 20.89
CA VAL A 118 -2.20 47.18 19.47
C VAL A 118 -2.31 45.83 18.76
N GLY A 119 -2.35 45.85 17.42
CA GLY A 119 -2.26 44.64 16.59
C GLY A 119 -3.55 43.83 16.44
N TRP A 120 -4.70 44.37 16.86
CA TRP A 120 -5.99 43.70 16.81
C TRP A 120 -6.78 44.01 15.54
N THR A 121 -7.57 43.04 15.09
CA THR A 121 -8.53 43.18 13.98
C THR A 121 -9.73 44.05 14.37
N PRO A 122 -10.45 44.68 13.41
CA PRO A 122 -11.58 45.54 13.70
C PRO A 122 -12.69 44.88 14.54
N ASP A 123 -13.00 43.61 14.29
CA ASP A 123 -13.98 42.84 15.07
C ASP A 123 -13.51 42.54 16.49
N THR A 124 -12.19 42.34 16.70
CA THR A 124 -11.63 42.21 18.06
C THR A 124 -11.74 43.53 18.83
N LEU A 125 -11.50 44.67 18.18
CA LEU A 125 -11.67 46.00 18.79
C LEU A 125 -13.15 46.29 19.12
N GLU A 126 -14.06 45.89 18.23
CA GLU A 126 -15.51 46.02 18.41
C GLU A 126 -16.02 45.17 19.58
N HIS A 127 -15.58 43.92 19.72
CA HIS A 127 -16.08 43.02 20.77
C HIS A 127 -15.30 43.11 22.09
N GLY A 128 -14.13 43.75 22.08
CA GLY A 128 -13.22 43.81 23.23
C GLY A 128 -12.39 42.54 23.37
N VAL A 129 -11.16 42.72 23.85
CA VAL A 129 -10.19 41.64 24.09
C VAL A 129 -10.51 40.90 25.38
N VAL A 130 -10.02 39.66 25.49
CA VAL A 130 -10.01 38.95 26.77
C VAL A 130 -8.70 39.29 27.47
N GLN A 131 -8.77 39.95 28.62
CA GLN A 131 -7.62 40.21 29.49
C GLN A 131 -7.50 39.08 30.51
N ALA A 132 -6.34 38.45 30.57
CA ALA A 132 -5.99 37.45 31.57
C ALA A 132 -4.76 37.93 32.35
N TYR A 133 -4.95 38.18 33.64
CA TYR A 133 -3.90 38.60 34.55
C TYR A 133 -3.57 37.44 35.49
N ALA A 134 -2.29 37.12 35.62
CA ALA A 134 -1.80 36.10 36.52
C ALA A 134 -0.52 36.57 37.22
N GLU A 135 -0.41 36.32 38.52
CA GLU A 135 0.80 36.58 39.30
C GLU A 135 1.09 35.40 40.22
N SER A 136 2.36 35.17 40.52
CA SER A 136 2.74 34.17 41.52
C SER A 136 2.16 34.53 42.88
N ASN A 137 1.57 33.57 43.61
CA ASN A 137 1.31 33.76 45.03
C ASN A 137 2.65 33.69 45.77
N THR A 138 3.35 34.82 45.87
CA THR A 138 4.72 34.90 46.41
C THR A 138 4.85 34.30 47.81
N PRO A 139 3.92 34.56 48.76
CA PRO A 139 3.94 33.91 50.08
C PRO A 139 3.96 32.38 50.04
N LYS A 140 3.28 31.74 49.08
CA LYS A 140 3.20 30.27 48.97
C LYS A 140 4.25 29.66 48.05
N SER A 141 4.58 30.34 46.95
CA SER A 141 5.44 29.82 45.89
C SER A 141 6.93 30.16 46.08
N GLY A 142 7.25 31.20 46.87
CA GLY A 142 8.60 31.76 46.99
C GLY A 142 9.11 32.42 45.71
N LYS A 143 8.22 32.64 44.72
CA LYS A 143 8.52 33.25 43.43
C LYS A 143 7.78 34.57 43.28
N THR A 144 8.31 35.48 42.46
CA THR A 144 7.69 36.76 42.15
C THR A 144 7.71 36.98 40.65
N TRP A 145 6.55 36.98 40.01
CA TRP A 145 6.39 37.34 38.62
C TRP A 145 4.94 37.72 38.34
N ILE A 146 4.73 38.54 37.30
CA ILE A 146 3.42 38.97 36.81
C ILE A 146 3.36 38.67 35.31
N ALA A 147 2.23 38.14 34.85
CA ALA A 147 1.91 37.90 33.46
C ALA A 147 0.54 38.52 33.16
N ASN A 148 0.55 39.68 32.48
CA ASN A 148 -0.65 40.34 32.00
C ASN A 148 -0.80 40.07 30.50
N GLN A 149 -1.89 39.41 30.11
CA GLN A 149 -2.13 39.01 28.74
C GLN A 149 -3.42 39.59 28.18
N THR A 150 -3.41 39.91 26.89
CA THR A 150 -4.63 40.14 26.11
C THR A 150 -4.73 39.17 24.95
N TRP A 151 -5.92 38.59 24.77
CA TRP A 151 -6.20 37.58 23.76
C TRP A 151 -7.19 38.14 22.75
N GLY A 152 -6.94 37.87 21.48
CA GLY A 152 -7.71 38.42 20.38
C GLY A 152 -7.33 37.82 19.03
N ILE A 153 -7.99 38.31 17.99
CA ILE A 153 -7.62 38.02 16.61
C ILE A 153 -6.81 39.22 16.13
N GLY A 154 -5.56 39.00 15.77
CA GLY A 154 -4.71 40.03 15.18
C GLY A 154 -4.27 39.66 13.77
N GLU A 155 -3.56 40.58 13.13
CA GLU A 155 -3.09 40.40 11.75
C GLU A 155 -1.56 40.32 11.71
N ILE A 156 -1.03 39.23 11.17
CA ILE A 156 0.41 39.02 10.98
C ILE A 156 0.64 38.66 9.51
N ASN A 157 1.46 39.45 8.82
CA ASN A 157 1.75 39.27 7.39
C ASN A 157 0.50 39.21 6.49
N GLY A 158 -0.55 39.97 6.82
CA GLY A 158 -1.81 39.98 6.07
C GLY A 158 -2.77 38.82 6.41
N GLU A 159 -2.45 37.99 7.40
CA GLU A 159 -3.26 36.85 7.80
C GLU A 159 -3.84 37.04 9.21
N ARG A 160 -5.15 36.80 9.39
CA ARG A 160 -5.82 36.77 10.70
C ARG A 160 -5.30 35.62 11.55
N ARG A 161 -4.88 35.86 12.80
CA ARG A 161 -4.34 34.83 13.70
C ARG A 161 -4.92 34.97 15.10
N TYR A 162 -5.10 33.85 15.80
CA TYR A 162 -5.34 33.89 17.25
C TYR A 162 -4.02 34.21 17.95
N ILE A 163 -3.97 35.33 18.65
CA ILE A 163 -2.76 35.87 19.29
C ILE A 163 -3.05 36.11 20.77
N ARG A 164 -2.04 35.85 21.60
CA ARG A 164 -1.98 36.34 22.98
C ARG A 164 -0.79 37.29 23.10
N HIS A 165 -1.04 38.57 23.37
CA HIS A 165 0.02 39.51 23.74
C HIS A 165 0.31 39.31 25.22
N LEU A 166 1.56 39.00 25.57
CA LEU A 166 2.02 38.83 26.94
C LEU A 166 2.94 39.99 27.33
N LYS A 167 2.54 40.73 28.36
CA LYS A 167 3.39 41.65 29.14
C LYS A 167 3.81 40.93 30.42
N PHE A 168 5.09 40.59 30.52
CA PHE A 168 5.64 39.81 31.62
C PHE A 168 6.59 40.65 32.48
N THR A 169 6.39 40.62 33.79
CA THR A 169 7.29 41.22 34.78
C THR A 169 7.98 40.14 35.61
N GLY A 170 9.31 40.10 35.57
CA GLY A 170 10.13 39.11 36.25
C GLY A 170 10.49 39.46 37.71
N PRO A 171 11.16 38.54 38.42
CA PRO A 171 11.47 38.67 39.85
C PRO A 171 12.44 39.81 40.18
N LYS A 172 13.20 40.32 39.21
CA LYS A 172 14.13 41.45 39.37
C LYS A 172 13.65 42.71 38.66
N GLY A 173 12.37 42.75 38.27
CA GLY A 173 11.81 43.85 37.50
C GLY A 173 12.12 43.77 36.00
N GLU A 174 12.48 42.58 35.48
CA GLU A 174 12.55 42.36 34.04
C GLU A 174 11.19 42.65 33.40
N ASP A 175 11.17 43.29 32.24
CA ASP A 175 9.94 43.63 31.53
C ASP A 175 10.02 43.12 30.08
N ILE A 176 9.16 42.15 29.74
CA ILE A 176 9.16 41.50 28.44
C ILE A 176 7.77 41.56 27.80
N GLU A 177 7.74 42.11 26.59
CA GLU A 177 6.60 42.06 25.68
C GLU A 177 6.83 40.95 24.65
N ALA A 178 5.92 39.98 24.61
CA ALA A 178 6.03 38.79 23.78
C ALA A 178 4.68 38.40 23.16
N PRO A 179 4.54 38.40 21.82
CA PRO A 179 3.38 37.79 21.18
C PRO A 179 3.49 36.26 21.16
N LEU A 180 2.42 35.59 21.54
CA LEU A 180 2.21 34.15 21.37
C LEU A 180 1.21 33.94 20.24
N VAL A 181 1.64 33.35 19.14
CA VAL A 181 0.85 33.20 17.91
C VAL A 181 0.41 31.76 17.74
N TYR A 182 -0.86 31.56 17.42
CA TYR A 182 -1.42 30.23 17.24
C TYR A 182 -2.02 30.02 15.84
N ASP A 183 -1.74 28.84 15.29
CA ASP A 183 -2.25 28.33 14.04
C ASP A 183 -3.62 27.66 14.24
N TYR A 184 -4.60 28.06 13.42
CA TYR A 184 -5.87 27.35 13.26
C TYR A 184 -5.68 26.06 12.42
N PRO A 185 -6.47 24.99 12.67
CA PRO A 185 -6.51 23.77 11.86
C PRO A 185 -6.81 24.04 10.38
N PRO A 186 -6.57 23.07 9.47
CA PRO A 186 -6.88 23.23 8.06
C PRO A 186 -8.34 23.62 7.88
N MET A 187 -8.57 24.81 7.31
CA MET A 187 -9.89 25.13 6.77
C MET A 187 -10.18 24.16 5.62
N PRO A 188 -11.39 23.59 5.56
CA PRO A 188 -11.81 22.83 4.40
C PRO A 188 -11.71 23.72 3.15
N ILE A 189 -10.98 23.28 2.12
CA ILE A 189 -10.96 23.90 0.78
C ILE A 189 -12.38 24.10 0.24
N LEU A 190 -13.28 23.16 0.53
CA LEU A 190 -14.66 23.19 0.05
C LEU A 190 -15.53 24.20 0.80
N ASN A 191 -15.05 24.77 1.91
CA ASN A 191 -15.62 25.99 2.46
C ASN A 191 -15.03 27.18 1.71
N ILE A 192 -15.64 27.55 0.59
CA ILE A 192 -15.19 28.64 -0.26
C ILE A 192 -15.62 29.95 0.40
N ASP A 193 -14.65 30.74 0.86
CA ASP A 193 -14.86 32.13 1.28
C ASP A 193 -13.92 33.04 0.47
N ARG A 194 -14.48 33.82 -0.46
CA ARG A 194 -13.71 34.75 -1.30
C ARG A 194 -14.45 36.05 -1.56
N HIS A 195 -13.72 37.17 -1.49
CA HIS A 195 -14.16 38.44 -2.04
C HIS A 195 -13.71 38.58 -3.50
N ILE A 196 -14.66 38.67 -4.43
CA ILE A 196 -14.41 38.83 -5.86
C ILE A 196 -15.19 40.06 -6.35
N HIS A 197 -14.48 41.07 -6.88
CA HIS A 197 -15.07 42.29 -7.45
C HIS A 197 -16.10 42.98 -6.53
N GLY A 198 -15.79 43.09 -5.24
CA GLY A 198 -16.67 43.72 -4.23
C GLY A 198 -17.84 42.85 -3.77
N ARG A 199 -17.99 41.61 -4.28
CA ARG A 199 -18.98 40.63 -3.80
C ARG A 199 -18.31 39.58 -2.94
N HIS A 200 -18.90 39.32 -1.77
CA HIS A 200 -18.52 38.25 -0.87
C HIS A 200 -19.21 36.94 -1.30
N VAL A 201 -18.44 35.92 -1.66
CA VAL A 201 -18.93 34.58 -2.02
C VAL A 201 -18.54 33.61 -0.92
N HIS A 202 -19.53 33.18 -0.13
CA HIS A 202 -19.36 32.23 0.96
C HIS A 202 -20.21 30.97 0.71
N ILE A 203 -19.55 29.84 0.47
CA ILE A 203 -20.15 28.52 0.19
C ILE A 203 -19.55 27.51 1.18
N PRO A 204 -20.17 27.29 2.35
CA PRO A 204 -19.62 26.45 3.40
C PRO A 204 -20.05 24.97 3.21
N ILE A 205 -19.57 24.32 2.15
CA ILE A 205 -20.02 22.97 1.74
C ILE A 205 -19.82 21.95 2.88
N GLU A 206 -18.62 21.90 3.46
CA GLU A 206 -18.28 20.92 4.50
C GLU A 206 -19.02 21.22 5.81
N SER A 207 -19.14 22.51 6.17
CA SER A 207 -19.90 22.89 7.37
C SER A 207 -21.39 22.56 7.23
N ASN A 208 -21.98 22.77 6.05
CA ASN A 208 -23.36 22.40 5.77
C ASN A 208 -23.56 20.88 5.81
N LEU A 209 -22.62 20.13 5.22
CA LEU A 209 -22.62 18.67 5.27
C LEU A 209 -22.56 18.17 6.72
N ILE A 210 -21.66 18.71 7.54
CA ILE A 210 -21.56 18.34 8.96
C ILE A 210 -22.86 18.59 9.72
N ARG A 211 -23.52 19.74 9.49
CA ARG A 211 -24.82 20.03 10.10
C ARG A 211 -25.89 19.05 9.64
N LEU A 212 -25.93 18.72 8.36
CA LEU A 212 -26.89 17.79 7.77
C LEU A 212 -26.75 16.38 8.35
N VAL A 213 -25.51 15.89 8.52
CA VAL A 213 -25.25 14.51 8.94
C VAL A 213 -25.14 14.34 10.46
N ARG A 214 -25.16 15.42 11.24
CA ARG A 214 -25.08 15.40 12.72
C ARG A 214 -25.99 14.38 13.41
N PRO A 215 -27.23 14.13 12.97
CA PRO A 215 -28.08 13.09 13.57
C PRO A 215 -27.52 11.67 13.41
N PHE A 216 -26.68 11.43 12.40
CA PHE A 216 -26.11 10.13 12.06
C PHE A 216 -24.74 9.86 12.72
N THR A 217 -24.18 10.81 13.50
CA THR A 217 -22.86 10.65 14.11
C THR A 217 -22.87 9.91 15.46
N ASN A 218 -23.97 9.24 15.79
CA ASN A 218 -24.09 8.47 17.02
C ASN A 218 -23.19 7.21 16.95
N PRO A 219 -22.30 6.96 17.93
CA PRO A 219 -21.42 5.79 17.92
C PRO A 219 -22.17 4.44 17.86
N TRP A 220 -23.42 4.36 18.31
CA TRP A 220 -24.24 3.16 18.18
C TRP A 220 -24.61 2.82 16.74
N LEU A 221 -24.73 3.82 15.86
CA LEU A 221 -24.96 3.59 14.43
C LEU A 221 -23.74 2.93 13.78
N LEU A 222 -22.53 3.31 14.18
CA LEU A 222 -21.30 2.65 13.74
C LEU A 222 -21.24 1.20 14.24
N ALA A 223 -21.62 0.94 15.50
CA ALA A 223 -21.66 -0.42 16.03
C ALA A 223 -22.67 -1.30 15.26
N LEU A 224 -23.86 -0.77 14.99
CA LEU A 224 -24.89 -1.46 14.19
C LEU A 224 -24.41 -1.70 12.76
N LEU A 225 -23.78 -0.70 12.12
CA LEU A 225 -23.16 -0.86 10.81
C LEU A 225 -22.08 -1.93 10.83
N GLY A 226 -21.25 -1.99 11.88
CA GLY A 226 -20.22 -3.01 12.03
C GLY A 226 -20.79 -4.43 12.06
N VAL A 227 -21.87 -4.66 12.82
CA VAL A 227 -22.56 -5.96 12.85
C VAL A 227 -23.17 -6.29 11.48
N ALA A 228 -23.89 -5.34 10.87
CA ALA A 228 -24.50 -5.53 9.56
C ALA A 228 -23.44 -5.79 8.47
N TYR A 229 -22.30 -5.09 8.53
CA TYR A 229 -21.15 -5.28 7.64
C TYR A 229 -20.59 -6.69 7.79
N ILE A 230 -20.29 -7.15 9.01
CA ILE A 230 -19.70 -8.48 9.23
C ILE A 230 -20.62 -9.57 8.69
N ILE A 231 -21.93 -9.49 8.96
CA ILE A 231 -22.92 -10.46 8.46
C ILE A 231 -22.97 -10.42 6.93
N SER A 232 -23.13 -9.24 6.33
CA SER A 232 -23.23 -9.08 4.88
C SER A 232 -21.96 -9.56 4.18
N PHE A 233 -20.80 -9.19 4.71
CA PHE A 233 -19.48 -9.55 4.19
C PHE A 233 -19.21 -11.06 4.31
N ALA A 234 -19.69 -11.72 5.36
CA ALA A 234 -19.61 -13.17 5.49
C ALA A 234 -20.46 -13.90 4.43
N PHE A 235 -21.71 -13.45 4.20
CA PHE A 235 -22.54 -13.99 3.13
C PHE A 235 -21.93 -13.73 1.75
N PHE A 236 -21.35 -12.56 1.55
CA PHE A 236 -20.69 -12.20 0.30
C PHE A 236 -19.45 -13.07 0.05
N THR A 237 -18.62 -13.27 1.07
CA THR A 237 -17.45 -14.15 1.02
C THR A 237 -17.86 -15.60 0.73
N ARG A 238 -18.95 -16.06 1.35
CA ARG A 238 -19.52 -17.38 1.07
C ARG A 238 -19.90 -17.52 -0.41
N ALA A 239 -20.59 -16.54 -0.97
CA ALA A 239 -20.97 -16.53 -2.38
C ALA A 239 -19.76 -16.49 -3.34
N GLN A 240 -18.71 -15.74 -2.98
CA GLN A 240 -17.49 -15.62 -3.76
C GLN A 240 -16.69 -16.93 -3.85
N SER A 241 -16.56 -17.67 -2.75
CA SER A 241 -15.51 -18.71 -2.66
C SER A 241 -15.95 -20.05 -2.08
N PHE A 242 -17.13 -20.15 -1.46
CA PHE A 242 -17.48 -21.32 -0.63
C PHE A 242 -18.83 -21.98 -0.98
N ILE A 243 -19.50 -21.54 -2.05
CA ILE A 243 -20.67 -22.24 -2.60
C ILE A 243 -20.23 -23.34 -3.58
N THR A 244 -19.31 -23.02 -4.48
CA THR A 244 -18.72 -24.00 -5.40
C THR A 244 -17.76 -24.92 -4.65
N ALA A 245 -17.69 -26.18 -5.09
CA ALA A 245 -16.81 -27.17 -4.50
C ALA A 245 -15.35 -26.70 -4.56
N ALA A 246 -14.63 -26.85 -3.44
CA ALA A 246 -13.29 -26.27 -3.28
C ALA A 246 -12.26 -26.85 -4.26
N ASP A 247 -12.41 -28.12 -4.63
CA ASP A 247 -11.59 -28.84 -5.60
C ASP A 247 -11.78 -28.35 -7.05
N SER A 248 -12.95 -27.81 -7.38
CA SER A 248 -13.19 -27.18 -8.68
C SER A 248 -12.54 -25.79 -8.81
N PHE A 249 -12.22 -25.12 -7.71
CA PHE A 249 -11.73 -23.74 -7.77
C PHE A 249 -10.23 -23.70 -8.03
N ILE A 250 -9.84 -23.28 -9.24
CA ILE A 250 -8.46 -23.25 -9.70
C ILE A 250 -7.91 -21.83 -9.84
N GLY A 251 -6.58 -21.70 -9.74
CA GLY A 251 -5.87 -20.45 -10.00
C GLY A 251 -5.68 -20.19 -11.49
N CYS A 252 -5.39 -18.94 -11.87
CA CYS A 252 -5.19 -18.57 -13.28
C CYS A 252 -3.98 -19.25 -13.96
N THR A 253 -3.05 -19.83 -13.19
CA THR A 253 -1.86 -20.55 -13.68
C THR A 253 -2.01 -22.06 -13.58
N ALA A 254 -3.22 -22.57 -13.30
CA ALA A 254 -3.46 -24.01 -13.23
C ALA A 254 -3.29 -24.66 -14.62
N THR A 255 -2.58 -25.78 -14.65
CA THR A 255 -2.21 -26.55 -15.84
C THR A 255 -2.21 -28.04 -15.48
N TYR A 256 -2.27 -28.91 -16.49
CA TYR A 256 -2.07 -30.35 -16.32
C TYR A 256 -0.61 -30.78 -16.50
N TRP A 257 0.20 -29.93 -17.12
CA TRP A 257 1.60 -30.25 -17.41
C TRP A 257 2.54 -29.19 -16.83
N LEU A 258 3.46 -29.66 -15.98
CA LEU A 258 4.40 -28.83 -15.25
C LEU A 258 5.62 -28.41 -16.07
N ALA A 259 6.38 -27.48 -15.50
CA ALA A 259 7.55 -26.92 -16.13
C ALA A 259 8.69 -27.95 -16.32
N ASN A 260 9.34 -27.95 -17.50
CA ASN A 260 10.56 -28.72 -17.78
C ASN A 260 10.38 -30.22 -17.51
N ASP A 261 11.17 -30.79 -16.61
CA ASP A 261 11.12 -32.18 -16.17
C ASP A 261 10.18 -32.40 -14.97
N GLY A 262 9.36 -31.41 -14.60
CA GLY A 262 8.45 -31.49 -13.45
C GLY A 262 7.37 -32.58 -13.55
N CYS A 263 7.07 -33.07 -14.76
CA CYS A 263 6.18 -34.22 -14.96
C CYS A 263 6.90 -35.58 -14.92
N GLY A 264 8.23 -35.59 -14.78
CA GLY A 264 9.06 -36.78 -14.74
C GLY A 264 9.22 -37.50 -16.09
N LEU A 265 9.98 -38.60 -16.06
CA LEU A 265 10.25 -39.49 -17.19
C LEU A 265 9.00 -40.08 -17.88
N ASN A 266 8.70 -39.58 -19.08
CA ASN A 266 7.50 -39.83 -19.88
C ASN A 266 6.22 -39.17 -19.35
N GLY A 267 6.34 -38.21 -18.44
CA GLY A 267 5.21 -37.45 -17.93
C GLY A 267 4.38 -38.15 -16.85
N GLN A 268 4.87 -39.26 -16.30
CA GLN A 268 4.15 -40.13 -15.37
C GLN A 268 3.62 -39.41 -14.11
N LEU A 269 4.23 -38.30 -13.70
CA LEU A 269 3.77 -37.51 -12.54
C LEU A 269 2.61 -36.58 -12.88
N CYS A 270 2.31 -36.38 -14.16
CA CYS A 270 1.22 -35.55 -14.67
C CYS A 270 0.06 -36.39 -15.25
N ALA A 271 0.05 -37.70 -14.98
CA ALA A 271 -1.09 -38.56 -15.26
C ALA A 271 -2.30 -38.17 -14.37
N PRO A 272 -3.55 -38.46 -14.78
CA PRO A 272 -3.95 -39.17 -16.01
C PRO A 272 -3.79 -38.34 -17.29
N PHE A 273 -3.62 -39.00 -18.42
CA PHE A 273 -3.46 -38.35 -19.73
C PHE A 273 -4.77 -38.23 -20.52
N ASP A 274 -5.72 -39.13 -20.27
CA ASP A 274 -6.97 -39.28 -21.03
C ASP A 274 -8.12 -39.75 -20.12
N ASN A 275 -9.33 -39.82 -20.71
CA ASN A 275 -10.54 -40.41 -20.10
C ASN A 275 -10.88 -39.87 -18.70
N SER A 276 -10.53 -38.61 -18.47
CA SER A 276 -10.78 -37.87 -17.24
C SER A 276 -11.50 -36.58 -17.60
N THR A 277 -12.53 -36.26 -16.81
CA THR A 277 -13.26 -35.00 -16.93
C THR A 277 -13.04 -34.18 -15.68
N PHE A 278 -12.98 -32.87 -15.84
CA PHE A 278 -12.78 -31.94 -14.72
C PHE A 278 -13.66 -30.72 -14.91
N GLU A 279 -14.47 -30.44 -13.90
CA GLU A 279 -15.23 -29.20 -13.81
C GLU A 279 -14.44 -28.20 -12.98
N PHE A 280 -14.30 -27.00 -13.51
CA PHE A 280 -13.45 -25.97 -12.93
C PHE A 280 -14.21 -24.66 -12.76
N ARG A 281 -13.80 -23.88 -11.76
CA ARG A 281 -14.14 -22.47 -11.56
C ARG A 281 -12.87 -21.65 -11.70
N CYS A 282 -12.95 -20.63 -12.55
CA CYS A 282 -11.87 -19.67 -12.76
C CYS A 282 -12.24 -18.29 -12.21
N PRO A 283 -11.28 -17.59 -11.56
CA PRO A 283 -11.47 -16.20 -11.19
C PRO A 283 -11.51 -15.28 -12.41
N ALA A 284 -12.00 -14.06 -12.22
CA ALA A 284 -11.94 -13.01 -13.23
C ALA A 284 -10.49 -12.59 -13.52
N GLN A 285 -10.31 -11.97 -14.69
CA GLN A 285 -9.09 -11.31 -15.13
C GLN A 285 -7.89 -12.26 -15.33
N CYS A 286 -8.09 -13.57 -15.52
CA CYS A 286 -6.99 -14.50 -15.80
C CYS A 286 -6.25 -14.22 -17.12
N ASN A 287 -6.84 -13.46 -18.04
CA ASN A 287 -6.16 -12.98 -19.25
C ASN A 287 -4.96 -12.06 -18.93
N ASN A 288 -4.91 -11.50 -17.72
CA ASN A 288 -3.85 -10.61 -17.27
C ASN A 288 -2.70 -11.33 -16.55
N VAL A 289 -2.83 -12.62 -16.29
CA VAL A 289 -1.80 -13.41 -15.60
C VAL A 289 -0.81 -13.92 -16.64
N ILE A 290 0.43 -13.46 -16.53
CA ILE A 290 1.47 -13.62 -17.55
C ILE A 290 2.68 -14.37 -16.99
N LEU A 291 3.39 -15.06 -17.88
CA LEU A 291 4.72 -15.58 -17.58
C LEU A 291 5.71 -14.42 -17.34
N GLN A 292 6.30 -14.36 -16.15
CA GLN A 292 7.28 -13.32 -15.80
C GLN A 292 8.69 -13.67 -16.30
N ASN A 293 9.00 -14.96 -16.36
CA ASN A 293 10.23 -15.49 -16.95
C ASN A 293 9.91 -16.16 -18.29
N PRO A 294 10.85 -16.19 -19.24
CA PRO A 294 10.65 -16.87 -20.50
C PRO A 294 10.45 -18.37 -20.33
N ARG A 295 9.59 -18.93 -21.17
CA ARG A 295 9.22 -20.34 -21.17
C ARG A 295 9.39 -20.86 -22.59
N THR A 296 10.20 -21.90 -22.76
CA THR A 296 10.37 -22.56 -24.07
C THR A 296 9.29 -23.61 -24.31
N VAL A 297 8.63 -23.51 -25.46
CA VAL A 297 7.62 -24.43 -26.01
C VAL A 297 8.07 -24.86 -27.41
N GLY A 298 8.48 -26.11 -27.58
CA GLY A 298 9.10 -26.58 -28.82
C GLY A 298 10.35 -25.76 -29.14
N ASN A 299 10.32 -25.00 -30.24
CA ASN A 299 11.38 -24.08 -30.66
C ASN A 299 11.09 -22.58 -30.41
N GLU A 300 9.96 -22.25 -29.77
CA GLU A 300 9.58 -20.87 -29.46
C GLU A 300 9.74 -20.55 -27.96
N GLU A 301 10.12 -19.31 -27.66
CA GLU A 301 10.25 -18.81 -26.29
C GLU A 301 9.19 -17.73 -26.03
N ILE A 302 8.37 -17.92 -24.99
CA ILE A 302 7.24 -17.06 -24.63
C ILE A 302 7.45 -16.41 -23.27
N ALA A 303 7.26 -15.09 -23.20
CA ALA A 303 7.28 -14.30 -21.98
C ALA A 303 6.24 -13.18 -22.04
N PHE A 304 5.80 -12.68 -20.87
CA PHE A 304 4.90 -11.54 -20.71
C PHE A 304 3.50 -11.67 -21.34
N LYS A 305 3.06 -12.90 -21.62
CA LYS A 305 1.69 -13.26 -22.00
C LYS A 305 1.25 -14.55 -21.28
N PRO A 306 -0.06 -14.84 -21.20
CA PRO A 306 -0.55 -16.13 -20.69
C PRO A 306 0.00 -17.30 -21.54
N LEU A 307 0.32 -18.42 -20.90
CA LEU A 307 0.76 -19.63 -21.61
C LEU A 307 -0.45 -20.37 -22.16
N VAL A 308 -0.64 -20.37 -23.48
CA VAL A 308 -1.70 -21.11 -24.17
C VAL A 308 -1.14 -21.69 -25.46
N VAL A 309 -1.38 -22.98 -25.70
CA VAL A 309 -0.86 -23.70 -26.86
C VAL A 309 -2.00 -24.50 -27.51
N GLY A 310 -2.26 -24.25 -28.80
CA GLY A 310 -3.32 -24.90 -29.57
C GLY A 310 -4.68 -24.20 -29.55
N GLY A 311 -5.73 -25.01 -29.72
CA GLY A 311 -7.15 -24.64 -29.74
C GLY A 311 -7.69 -24.12 -31.08
N GLY A 312 -6.83 -23.97 -32.10
CA GLY A 312 -7.22 -23.51 -33.43
C GLY A 312 -7.72 -24.61 -34.38
N ASP A 313 -7.69 -25.88 -33.95
CA ASP A 313 -8.23 -27.01 -34.70
C ASP A 313 -9.76 -27.10 -34.54
N PRO A 314 -10.48 -27.84 -35.41
CA PRO A 314 -11.94 -27.91 -35.37
C PRO A 314 -12.55 -28.37 -34.03
N ASN A 315 -11.81 -29.14 -33.24
CA ASN A 315 -12.26 -29.65 -31.95
C ASN A 315 -11.84 -28.75 -30.77
N GLY A 316 -11.03 -27.71 -31.00
CA GLY A 316 -10.55 -26.82 -29.96
C GLY A 316 -9.64 -27.51 -28.94
N THR A 317 -8.63 -28.23 -29.44
CA THR A 317 -7.70 -29.04 -28.65
C THR A 317 -6.54 -28.21 -28.12
N TYR A 318 -6.43 -28.12 -26.80
CA TYR A 318 -5.36 -27.42 -26.09
C TYR A 318 -4.30 -28.37 -25.56
N ARG A 319 -3.04 -27.93 -25.52
CA ARG A 319 -1.95 -28.69 -24.90
C ARG A 319 -2.01 -28.61 -23.38
N GLY A 320 -1.59 -29.67 -22.70
CA GLY A 320 -1.67 -29.82 -21.24
C GLY A 320 -1.01 -28.75 -20.37
N ASP A 321 -0.03 -28.01 -20.89
CA ASP A 321 0.64 -26.91 -20.19
C ASP A 321 -0.04 -25.55 -20.39
N SER A 322 -1.15 -25.50 -21.15
CA SER A 322 -1.94 -24.29 -21.31
C SER A 322 -2.61 -23.91 -19.98
N PHE A 323 -2.54 -22.63 -19.61
CA PHE A 323 -3.27 -22.07 -18.49
C PHE A 323 -4.78 -22.25 -18.72
N ILE A 324 -5.42 -23.13 -17.95
CA ILE A 324 -6.79 -23.58 -18.19
C ILE A 324 -7.76 -22.39 -18.28
N CYS A 325 -7.66 -21.44 -17.34
CA CYS A 325 -8.53 -20.26 -17.35
C CYS A 325 -8.30 -19.32 -18.54
N ALA A 326 -7.05 -19.17 -19.00
CA ALA A 326 -6.76 -18.35 -20.17
C ALA A 326 -7.25 -19.04 -21.46
N ALA A 327 -7.06 -20.35 -21.58
CA ALA A 327 -7.61 -21.16 -22.67
C ALA A 327 -9.15 -21.10 -22.69
N ALA A 328 -9.81 -21.19 -21.53
CA ALA A 328 -11.27 -21.11 -21.42
C ALA A 328 -11.82 -19.74 -21.85
N ILE A 329 -11.10 -18.64 -21.54
CA ILE A 329 -11.43 -17.30 -22.05
C ILE A 329 -11.25 -17.25 -23.56
N GLN A 330 -10.15 -17.77 -24.09
CA GLN A 330 -9.88 -17.78 -25.54
C GLN A 330 -10.95 -18.59 -26.31
N ALA A 331 -11.35 -19.75 -25.77
CA ALA A 331 -12.39 -20.61 -26.31
C ALA A 331 -13.81 -20.03 -26.16
N GLY A 332 -13.99 -19.00 -25.32
CA GLY A 332 -15.30 -18.38 -25.07
C GLY A 332 -16.19 -19.16 -24.09
N VAL A 333 -15.61 -20.09 -23.33
CA VAL A 333 -16.31 -20.87 -22.29
C VAL A 333 -16.64 -19.98 -21.09
N ILE A 334 -15.73 -19.06 -20.75
CA ILE A 334 -15.90 -18.12 -19.64
C ILE A 334 -15.54 -16.70 -20.08
N THR A 335 -15.96 -15.70 -19.28
CA THR A 335 -15.66 -14.29 -19.57
C THR A 335 -14.41 -13.81 -18.85
N HIS A 336 -13.67 -12.88 -19.45
CA HIS A 336 -12.52 -12.27 -18.78
C HIS A 336 -12.93 -11.37 -17.59
N SER A 337 -14.11 -10.75 -17.64
CA SER A 337 -14.55 -9.77 -16.62
C SER A 337 -15.11 -10.41 -15.35
N LYS A 338 -15.81 -11.55 -15.48
CA LYS A 338 -16.44 -12.23 -14.35
C LYS A 338 -15.88 -13.61 -14.05
N GLY A 339 -14.92 -14.10 -14.83
CA GLY A 339 -14.52 -15.50 -14.76
C GLY A 339 -15.69 -16.41 -15.15
N GLY A 340 -15.79 -17.56 -14.49
CA GLY A 340 -16.90 -18.50 -14.66
C GLY A 340 -16.53 -19.94 -14.36
N CYS A 341 -17.48 -20.85 -14.59
CA CYS A 341 -17.23 -22.28 -14.57
C CYS A 341 -17.26 -22.87 -15.97
N GLY A 342 -16.53 -23.96 -16.14
CA GLY A 342 -16.55 -24.78 -17.34
C GLY A 342 -16.22 -26.21 -16.98
N ALA A 343 -16.36 -27.10 -17.95
CA ALA A 343 -15.88 -28.46 -17.87
C ALA A 343 -14.94 -28.73 -19.04
N LEU A 344 -13.95 -29.57 -18.79
CA LEU A 344 -13.02 -30.05 -19.81
C LEU A 344 -12.88 -31.57 -19.72
N GLN A 345 -12.42 -32.16 -20.81
CA GLN A 345 -12.03 -33.56 -20.87
C GLN A 345 -10.58 -33.69 -21.34
N LEU A 346 -9.87 -34.69 -20.83
CA LEU A 346 -8.54 -35.04 -21.30
C LEU A 346 -8.64 -35.95 -22.53
N ASP A 347 -8.00 -35.54 -23.62
CA ASP A 347 -8.06 -36.20 -24.93
C ASP A 347 -6.82 -37.06 -25.22
N GLY A 348 -5.84 -37.10 -24.30
CA GLY A 348 -4.64 -37.91 -24.45
C GLY A 348 -3.65 -37.35 -25.46
N ASN A 349 -3.02 -38.26 -26.20
CA ASN A 349 -1.98 -37.93 -27.17
C ASN A 349 -2.56 -37.17 -28.37
N PHE A 350 -2.01 -35.99 -28.65
CA PHE A 350 -2.42 -35.16 -29.78
C PHE A 350 -1.20 -34.66 -30.55
N THR A 351 -1.36 -34.52 -31.87
CA THR A 351 -0.29 -34.07 -32.77
C THR A 351 -0.73 -32.81 -33.48
N ASN A 352 0.19 -31.84 -33.60
CA ASN A 352 0.00 -30.60 -34.35
C ASN A 352 -1.08 -29.66 -33.76
N PHE A 353 -0.73 -28.96 -32.70
CA PHE A 353 -1.57 -27.93 -32.09
C PHE A 353 -1.55 -26.66 -32.93
N VAL A 354 -2.72 -26.25 -33.43
CA VAL A 354 -2.86 -25.08 -34.32
C VAL A 354 -3.07 -23.81 -33.48
N PRO A 355 -2.28 -22.74 -33.68
CA PRO A 355 -2.48 -21.48 -32.99
C PRO A 355 -3.69 -20.71 -33.53
N PHE A 356 -4.33 -19.92 -32.68
CA PHE A 356 -5.33 -18.95 -33.10
C PHE A 356 -5.41 -17.77 -32.13
N THR A 357 -6.17 -16.75 -32.49
CA THR A 357 -6.44 -15.59 -31.64
C THR A 357 -7.92 -15.38 -31.48
N ASN A 358 -8.38 -15.31 -30.24
CA ASN A 358 -9.76 -14.98 -29.92
C ASN A 358 -9.85 -14.36 -28.52
N ASN A 359 -10.87 -13.54 -28.26
CA ASN A 359 -11.09 -12.86 -26.96
C ASN A 359 -9.83 -12.17 -26.38
N GLY A 360 -8.95 -11.65 -27.25
CA GLY A 360 -7.73 -10.95 -26.85
C GLY A 360 -6.56 -11.86 -26.39
N ILE A 361 -6.66 -13.18 -26.58
CA ILE A 361 -5.62 -14.15 -26.25
C ILE A 361 -5.14 -14.84 -27.53
N THR A 362 -3.83 -14.85 -27.74
CA THR A 362 -3.16 -15.54 -28.86
C THR A 362 -2.42 -16.76 -28.34
N SER A 363 -2.76 -17.94 -28.85
CA SER A 363 -2.10 -19.20 -28.52
C SER A 363 -0.90 -19.48 -29.43
N LEU A 364 0.02 -20.32 -28.96
CA LEU A 364 1.16 -20.82 -29.73
C LEU A 364 0.78 -22.07 -30.51
N GLY A 365 1.52 -22.31 -31.60
CA GLY A 365 1.48 -23.57 -32.31
C GLY A 365 2.45 -24.56 -31.70
N PHE A 366 2.19 -25.85 -31.88
CA PHE A 366 3.15 -26.90 -31.52
C PHE A 366 3.06 -28.02 -32.56
N PRO A 367 3.93 -28.03 -33.58
CA PRO A 367 3.77 -28.86 -34.78
C PRO A 367 4.27 -30.30 -34.58
N THR A 368 4.18 -30.85 -33.37
CA THR A 368 4.61 -32.22 -33.06
C THR A 368 3.68 -32.87 -32.04
N VAL A 369 4.06 -34.05 -31.56
CA VAL A 369 3.28 -34.92 -30.69
C VAL A 369 3.42 -34.48 -29.23
N PHE A 370 2.32 -34.45 -28.48
CA PHE A 370 2.34 -34.23 -27.04
C PHE A 370 1.37 -35.17 -26.32
N PRO A 371 1.78 -35.79 -25.18
CA PRO A 371 1.03 -36.89 -24.58
C PRO A 371 -0.24 -36.47 -23.84
N LEU A 372 -0.41 -35.18 -23.49
CA LEU A 372 -1.56 -34.67 -22.75
C LEU A 372 -2.19 -33.48 -23.46
N SER A 373 -3.43 -33.64 -23.88
CA SER A 373 -4.26 -32.59 -24.45
C SER A 373 -5.64 -32.55 -23.78
N PHE A 374 -6.34 -31.45 -23.92
CA PHE A 374 -7.70 -31.29 -23.42
C PHE A 374 -8.56 -30.42 -24.32
N SER A 375 -9.86 -30.63 -24.26
CA SER A 375 -10.89 -29.84 -24.94
C SER A 375 -12.01 -29.49 -23.97
N PHE A 376 -12.71 -28.39 -24.25
CA PHE A 376 -13.80 -27.93 -23.40
C PHE A 376 -15.13 -28.59 -23.78
N LEU A 377 -15.88 -28.99 -22.76
CA LEU A 377 -17.21 -29.58 -22.91
C LEU A 377 -18.29 -28.49 -23.02
N GLN A 378 -19.42 -28.83 -23.65
CA GLN A 378 -20.57 -27.94 -23.72
C GLN A 378 -21.37 -27.98 -22.40
N GLY A 379 -21.01 -27.09 -21.48
CA GLY A 379 -21.70 -26.89 -20.21
C GLY A 379 -20.98 -27.50 -19.00
N THR A 380 -21.51 -27.21 -17.83
CA THR A 380 -21.02 -27.71 -16.53
C THR A 380 -22.20 -27.84 -15.57
N THR A 381 -22.08 -28.70 -14.56
CA THR A 381 -23.03 -28.80 -13.45
C THR A 381 -22.80 -27.75 -12.36
N LEU A 382 -21.65 -27.06 -12.38
CA LEU A 382 -21.31 -26.02 -11.42
C LEU A 382 -22.16 -24.76 -11.62
N ASP A 383 -22.57 -24.16 -10.51
CA ASP A 383 -23.31 -22.91 -10.45
C ASP A 383 -22.61 -21.88 -9.54
N HIS A 384 -23.13 -20.63 -9.50
CA HIS A 384 -22.58 -19.55 -8.66
C HIS A 384 -21.07 -19.24 -8.87
N CYS A 385 -20.64 -19.30 -10.12
CA CYS A 385 -19.23 -19.20 -10.49
C CYS A 385 -18.77 -17.78 -10.86
N GLU A 386 -19.67 -16.80 -10.90
CA GLU A 386 -19.29 -15.42 -11.16
C GLU A 386 -18.34 -14.91 -10.06
N ASP A 387 -17.23 -14.33 -10.47
CA ASP A 387 -16.32 -13.62 -9.59
C ASP A 387 -16.91 -12.26 -9.21
N MET A 388 -17.21 -12.10 -7.94
CA MET A 388 -17.90 -10.96 -7.37
C MET A 388 -16.95 -9.92 -6.75
N ARG A 389 -15.63 -9.98 -7.02
CA ARG A 389 -14.63 -9.06 -6.46
C ARG A 389 -14.96 -7.58 -6.68
N ASP A 390 -15.52 -7.23 -7.83
CA ASP A 390 -15.87 -5.84 -8.17
C ASP A 390 -17.06 -5.37 -7.34
N GLY A 391 -18.03 -6.25 -7.11
CA GLY A 391 -19.14 -5.99 -6.20
C GLY A 391 -18.67 -5.83 -4.76
N ALA A 392 -17.72 -6.65 -4.31
CA ALA A 392 -17.11 -6.53 -2.98
C ALA A 392 -16.30 -5.24 -2.82
N LEU A 393 -15.61 -4.81 -3.88
CA LEU A 393 -14.92 -3.52 -3.92
C LEU A 393 -15.89 -2.36 -3.78
N ALA A 394 -16.97 -2.35 -4.58
CA ALA A 394 -18.00 -1.32 -4.49
C ALA A 394 -18.65 -1.26 -3.10
N PHE A 395 -19.00 -2.43 -2.54
CA PHE A 395 -19.55 -2.55 -1.19
C PHE A 395 -18.60 -1.97 -0.13
N ASN A 396 -17.33 -2.41 -0.12
CA ASN A 396 -16.37 -1.95 0.86
C ASN A 396 -16.01 -0.48 0.71
N ALA A 397 -15.87 0.01 -0.53
CA ALA A 397 -15.62 1.42 -0.80
C ALA A 397 -16.77 2.31 -0.30
N LEU A 398 -18.02 1.89 -0.52
CA LEU A 398 -19.20 2.58 -0.01
C LEU A 398 -19.19 2.64 1.52
N ILE A 399 -18.91 1.52 2.20
CA ILE A 399 -18.86 1.44 3.67
C ILE A 399 -17.76 2.35 4.22
N CYS A 400 -16.58 2.37 3.60
CA CYS A 400 -15.52 3.32 3.92
C CYS A 400 -15.99 4.77 3.76
N CYS A 401 -16.61 5.14 2.64
CA CYS A 401 -17.15 6.48 2.41
C CYS A 401 -18.20 6.87 3.46
N LEU A 402 -19.12 5.96 3.80
CA LEU A 402 -20.13 6.18 4.84
C LEU A 402 -19.50 6.44 6.22
N ALA A 403 -18.42 5.72 6.55
CA ALA A 403 -17.72 5.90 7.81
C ALA A 403 -17.04 7.29 7.96
N PHE A 404 -16.53 7.85 6.85
CA PHE A 404 -15.98 9.21 6.81
C PHE A 404 -17.07 10.29 6.78
N ILE A 405 -18.01 10.18 5.84
CA ILE A 405 -18.89 11.27 5.47
C ILE A 405 -20.14 11.32 6.34
N LEU A 406 -20.86 10.19 6.43
CA LEU A 406 -22.16 10.13 7.08
C LEU A 406 -22.03 9.96 8.60
N LEU A 407 -21.24 8.98 9.04
CA LEU A 407 -21.10 8.65 10.46
C LEU A 407 -20.11 9.55 11.19
N GLN A 408 -19.23 10.25 10.45
CA GLN A 408 -18.10 11.03 10.99
C GLN A 408 -17.41 10.30 12.14
N SER A 409 -17.04 9.05 11.85
CA SER A 409 -16.52 8.12 12.86
C SER A 409 -15.32 8.72 13.57
N ARG A 410 -15.20 8.50 14.88
CA ARG A 410 -14.04 8.97 15.63
C ARG A 410 -12.75 8.47 14.96
N PRO A 411 -11.70 9.29 14.85
CA PRO A 411 -10.46 8.95 14.15
C PRO A 411 -9.89 7.56 14.44
N LEU A 412 -9.92 7.13 15.70
CA LEU A 412 -9.46 5.82 16.12
C LEU A 412 -10.31 4.68 15.53
N ALA A 413 -11.64 4.78 15.66
CA ALA A 413 -12.56 3.78 15.13
C ALA A 413 -12.50 3.73 13.60
N LEU A 414 -12.36 4.88 12.95
CA LEU A 414 -12.24 4.99 11.50
C LEU A 414 -10.99 4.27 10.99
N PHE A 415 -9.83 4.53 11.61
CA PHE A 415 -8.57 3.89 11.23
C PHE A 415 -8.65 2.36 11.36
N TRP A 416 -9.15 1.84 12.48
CA TRP A 416 -9.27 0.39 12.66
C TRP A 416 -10.30 -0.25 11.70
N SER A 417 -11.39 0.46 11.39
CA SER A 417 -12.36 0.00 10.39
C SER A 417 -11.69 -0.16 9.02
N LEU A 418 -10.88 0.82 8.60
CA LEU A 418 -10.12 0.77 7.35
C LEU A 418 -9.10 -0.37 7.31
N VAL A 419 -8.39 -0.62 8.42
CA VAL A 419 -7.45 -1.73 8.55
C VAL A 419 -8.18 -3.07 8.36
N CYS A 420 -9.29 -3.27 9.06
CA CYS A 420 -10.09 -4.49 8.95
C CYS A 420 -10.67 -4.67 7.55
N ILE A 421 -11.34 -3.65 7.01
CA ILE A 421 -11.95 -3.70 5.67
C ILE A 421 -10.87 -3.97 4.62
N GLY A 422 -9.76 -3.24 4.67
CA GLY A 422 -8.67 -3.36 3.71
C GLY A 422 -8.02 -4.75 3.73
N PHE A 423 -7.64 -5.24 4.91
CA PHE A 423 -7.00 -6.56 5.05
C PHE A 423 -7.91 -7.67 4.52
N TRP A 424 -9.16 -7.70 4.97
CA TRP A 424 -10.10 -8.77 4.60
C TRP A 424 -10.57 -8.66 3.16
N HIS A 425 -10.63 -7.45 2.58
CA HIS A 425 -10.88 -7.29 1.15
C HIS A 425 -9.81 -7.98 0.30
N VAL A 426 -8.53 -7.79 0.65
CA VAL A 426 -7.42 -8.42 -0.07
C VAL A 426 -7.43 -9.93 0.11
N ALA A 427 -7.51 -10.38 1.37
CA ALA A 427 -7.43 -11.80 1.72
C ALA A 427 -8.56 -12.66 1.13
N LEU A 428 -9.73 -12.07 0.84
CA LEU A 428 -10.92 -12.83 0.43
C LEU A 428 -11.38 -12.54 -1.01
N PHE A 429 -11.02 -11.38 -1.58
CA PHE A 429 -11.55 -10.96 -2.89
C PHE A 429 -10.47 -10.54 -3.88
N SER A 430 -9.68 -9.51 -3.58
CA SER A 430 -8.85 -8.91 -4.62
C SER A 430 -7.60 -9.72 -4.95
N GLN A 431 -7.01 -10.40 -3.96
CA GLN A 431 -5.81 -11.22 -4.13
C GLN A 431 -5.69 -12.30 -3.04
N PRO A 432 -6.65 -13.25 -2.98
CA PRO A 432 -6.66 -14.28 -1.96
C PRO A 432 -5.48 -15.25 -2.10
N GLN A 433 -5.00 -15.77 -0.96
CA GLN A 433 -4.02 -16.84 -0.94
C GLN A 433 -4.68 -18.18 -1.25
N GLY A 434 -4.65 -18.55 -2.52
CA GLY A 434 -5.24 -19.79 -3.02
C GLY A 434 -6.73 -19.66 -3.31
N PRO A 435 -7.24 -20.43 -4.28
CA PRO A 435 -8.66 -20.73 -4.42
C PRO A 435 -9.00 -22.07 -3.74
N PRO A 436 -10.01 -22.13 -2.85
CA PRO A 436 -10.61 -21.01 -2.13
C PRO A 436 -9.60 -20.36 -1.16
N PRO A 437 -9.87 -19.15 -0.64
CA PRO A 437 -8.97 -18.43 0.25
C PRO A 437 -8.60 -19.24 1.51
N LYS A 438 -7.30 -19.33 1.82
CA LYS A 438 -6.78 -19.97 3.04
C LYS A 438 -7.03 -19.11 4.28
N LEU A 439 -8.18 -19.33 4.94
CA LEU A 439 -8.61 -18.54 6.10
C LEU A 439 -7.67 -18.68 7.29
N ASP A 440 -7.13 -19.87 7.54
CA ASP A 440 -6.17 -20.15 8.60
C ASP A 440 -4.91 -19.27 8.47
N VAL A 441 -4.35 -19.16 7.26
CA VAL A 441 -3.19 -18.31 6.98
C VAL A 441 -3.55 -16.83 7.11
N ALA A 442 -4.73 -16.43 6.63
CA ALA A 442 -5.20 -15.05 6.77
C ALA A 442 -5.36 -14.64 8.24
N PHE A 443 -6.00 -15.46 9.07
CA PHE A 443 -6.14 -15.20 10.51
C PHE A 443 -4.78 -15.19 11.23
N GLY A 444 -3.86 -16.09 10.86
CA GLY A 444 -2.50 -16.09 11.40
C GLY A 444 -1.73 -14.79 11.12
N THR A 445 -1.92 -14.22 9.93
CA THR A 445 -1.26 -12.97 9.51
C THR A 445 -1.94 -11.71 10.07
N PHE A 446 -3.25 -11.77 10.32
CA PHE A 446 -4.03 -10.60 10.74
C PHE A 446 -3.57 -10.01 12.07
N LEU A 447 -3.20 -10.85 13.05
CA LEU A 447 -2.78 -10.36 14.37
C LEU A 447 -1.48 -9.52 14.31
N PRO A 448 -0.38 -9.98 13.66
CA PRO A 448 0.78 -9.14 13.38
C PRO A 448 0.45 -7.84 12.64
N VAL A 449 -0.47 -7.90 11.66
CA VAL A 449 -0.93 -6.72 10.92
C VAL A 449 -1.57 -5.69 11.85
N LEU A 450 -2.42 -6.12 12.79
CA LEU A 450 -3.00 -5.23 13.79
C LEU A 450 -1.93 -4.57 14.66
N PHE A 451 -0.91 -5.31 15.09
CA PHE A 451 0.19 -4.76 15.88
C PHE A 451 0.99 -3.70 15.11
N ILE A 452 1.30 -3.94 13.84
CA ILE A 452 1.99 -2.96 12.99
C ILE A 452 1.11 -1.74 12.73
N ALA A 453 -0.19 -1.95 12.47
CA ALA A 453 -1.16 -0.87 12.31
C ALA A 453 -1.28 0.00 13.58
N TYR A 454 -1.18 -0.60 14.77
CA TYR A 454 -1.06 0.16 16.01
C TYR A 454 0.19 1.05 16.03
N GLY A 455 1.32 0.56 15.52
CA GLY A 455 2.53 1.36 15.29
C GLY A 455 2.26 2.57 14.38
N PHE A 456 1.57 2.36 13.26
CA PHE A 456 1.18 3.46 12.36
C PHE A 456 0.29 4.49 13.05
N TRP A 457 -0.67 4.03 13.86
CA TRP A 457 -1.52 4.91 14.67
C TRP A 457 -0.70 5.79 15.60
N ARG A 458 0.23 5.18 16.36
CA ARG A 458 1.05 5.87 17.37
C ARG A 458 2.05 6.84 16.75
N LEU A 459 2.63 6.49 15.60
CA LEU A 459 3.70 7.26 14.98
C LEU A 459 3.19 8.39 14.07
N ALA A 460 2.06 8.20 13.39
CA ALA A 460 1.63 9.15 12.35
C ALA A 460 0.12 9.46 12.36
N VAL A 461 -0.74 8.45 12.32
CA VAL A 461 -2.17 8.63 12.01
C VAL A 461 -2.91 9.43 13.10
N ARG A 462 -2.54 9.26 14.37
CA ARG A 462 -3.15 10.02 15.49
C ARG A 462 -2.96 11.53 15.40
N PHE A 463 -1.97 11.99 14.62
CA PHE A 463 -1.67 13.41 14.45
C PHE A 463 -2.37 14.02 13.23
N THR A 464 -2.67 13.22 12.22
CA THR A 464 -3.25 13.65 10.95
C THR A 464 -4.78 13.56 10.96
N PHE A 465 -5.35 12.39 11.27
CA PHE A 465 -6.80 12.18 11.15
C PHE A 465 -7.64 13.19 11.94
N PRO A 466 -7.34 13.48 13.23
CA PRO A 466 -8.14 14.44 13.99
C PRO A 466 -8.12 15.86 13.43
N ALA A 467 -7.11 16.23 12.64
CA ALA A 467 -7.00 17.56 12.03
C ALA A 467 -7.96 17.76 10.84
N PHE A 468 -8.51 16.66 10.29
CA PHE A 468 -9.45 16.69 9.17
C PHE A 468 -10.89 16.34 9.57
N SER A 469 -11.19 16.25 10.87
CA SER A 469 -12.54 15.96 11.36
C SER A 469 -13.59 17.02 10.94
N CYS A 470 -13.16 18.25 10.64
CA CYS A 470 -14.01 19.32 10.12
C CYS A 470 -14.15 19.33 8.59
N ALA A 471 -13.51 18.39 7.89
CA ALA A 471 -13.51 18.28 6.43
C ALA A 471 -13.75 16.81 6.01
N PRO A 472 -14.89 16.20 6.39
CA PRO A 472 -15.13 14.77 6.15
C PRO A 472 -15.13 14.39 4.67
N LEU A 473 -15.61 15.25 3.77
CA LEU A 473 -15.58 14.96 2.33
C LEU A 473 -14.15 14.99 1.81
N GLU A 474 -13.38 16.04 2.13
CA GLU A 474 -11.97 16.13 1.76
C GLU A 474 -11.16 14.98 2.35
N ALA A 475 -11.37 14.65 3.62
CA ALA A 475 -10.68 13.56 4.29
C ALA A 475 -10.93 12.23 3.56
N SER A 476 -12.18 11.99 3.15
CA SER A 476 -12.56 10.80 2.39
C SER A 476 -11.82 10.73 1.05
N ILE A 477 -11.76 11.83 0.29
CA ILE A 477 -11.12 11.85 -1.04
C ILE A 477 -9.60 11.68 -0.90
N TRP A 478 -8.96 12.50 -0.06
CA TRP A 478 -7.52 12.50 0.11
C TRP A 478 -7.01 11.19 0.68
N PHE A 479 -7.76 10.52 1.56
CA PHE A 479 -7.35 9.25 2.14
C PHE A 479 -7.78 8.04 1.28
N LEU A 480 -9.07 7.91 0.96
CA LEU A 480 -9.62 6.70 0.34
C LEU A 480 -9.17 6.50 -1.10
N GLY A 481 -8.98 7.58 -1.87
CA GLY A 481 -8.50 7.47 -3.25
C GLY A 481 -7.15 6.73 -3.33
N PRO A 482 -6.08 7.28 -2.71
CA PRO A 482 -4.79 6.62 -2.66
C PRO A 482 -4.83 5.26 -1.94
N PHE A 483 -5.64 5.12 -0.89
CA PHE A 483 -5.80 3.86 -0.16
C PHE A 483 -6.30 2.72 -1.04
N TRP A 484 -7.40 2.92 -1.78
CA TRP A 484 -7.93 1.87 -2.66
C TRP A 484 -7.02 1.61 -3.86
N VAL A 485 -6.37 2.65 -4.40
CA VAL A 485 -5.39 2.50 -5.48
C VAL A 485 -4.25 1.57 -5.07
N SER A 486 -3.67 1.74 -3.88
CA SER A 486 -2.58 0.85 -3.42
C SER A 486 -3.04 -0.46 -2.80
N LEU A 487 -4.25 -0.51 -2.24
CA LEU A 487 -4.81 -1.78 -1.75
C LEU A 487 -5.03 -2.76 -2.92
N LEU A 488 -5.38 -2.24 -4.10
CA LEU A 488 -5.54 -2.98 -5.35
C LEU A 488 -4.23 -2.99 -6.18
N ASN A 489 -3.08 -3.15 -5.53
CA ASN A 489 -1.75 -3.10 -6.15
C ASN A 489 -1.64 -3.97 -7.42
N ASN A 490 -2.24 -5.16 -7.40
CA ASN A 490 -2.30 -6.11 -8.52
C ASN A 490 -3.03 -5.59 -9.77
N LEU A 491 -3.93 -4.61 -9.59
CA LEU A 491 -4.70 -3.98 -10.66
C LEU A 491 -4.17 -2.59 -11.01
N THR A 492 -3.31 -2.01 -10.18
CA THR A 492 -2.78 -0.65 -10.35
C THR A 492 -1.27 -0.67 -10.63
N PHE A 493 -0.44 -0.77 -9.61
CA PHE A 493 1.01 -0.64 -9.73
C PHE A 493 1.67 -1.82 -10.44
N ASP A 494 1.18 -3.05 -10.26
CA ASP A 494 1.76 -4.24 -10.92
C ASP A 494 1.51 -4.27 -12.44
N LYS A 495 0.60 -3.40 -12.93
CA LYS A 495 0.35 -3.20 -14.36
C LYS A 495 1.40 -2.32 -15.02
N LEU A 496 2.16 -1.57 -14.25
CA LEU A 496 3.24 -0.75 -14.78
C LEU A 496 4.31 -1.67 -15.38
N PRO A 497 4.98 -1.27 -16.48
CA PRO A 497 6.01 -2.07 -17.13
C PRO A 497 7.33 -2.15 -16.33
N LEU A 498 7.24 -2.36 -15.02
CA LEU A 498 8.34 -2.36 -14.06
C LEU A 498 8.15 -3.52 -13.08
N SER A 499 8.76 -4.67 -13.37
CA SER A 499 8.78 -5.82 -12.47
C SER A 499 10.08 -5.92 -11.68
N ARG A 500 11.21 -5.55 -12.30
CA ARG A 500 12.56 -5.60 -11.72
C ARG A 500 13.36 -4.39 -12.20
N LEU A 501 14.17 -3.81 -11.31
CA LEU A 501 15.04 -2.66 -11.62
C LEU A 501 16.41 -3.07 -12.17
N THR A 502 16.51 -4.25 -12.78
CA THR A 502 17.76 -4.72 -13.40
C THR A 502 17.90 -4.13 -14.80
N ALA A 503 19.14 -3.92 -15.25
CA ALA A 503 19.39 -3.40 -16.59
C ALA A 503 18.83 -4.32 -17.69
N SER A 504 18.88 -5.64 -17.49
CA SER A 504 18.34 -6.63 -18.43
C SER A 504 16.82 -6.58 -18.56
N ASP A 505 16.09 -6.26 -17.48
CA ASP A 505 14.63 -6.24 -17.51
C ASP A 505 14.08 -4.91 -18.05
N LEU A 506 14.75 -3.79 -17.75
CA LEU A 506 14.38 -2.47 -18.27
C LEU A 506 14.50 -2.38 -19.80
N GLY A 507 15.43 -3.13 -20.41
CA GLY A 507 15.59 -3.19 -21.86
C GLY A 507 14.59 -4.10 -22.57
N LYS A 508 14.01 -5.10 -21.88
CA LYS A 508 13.12 -6.11 -22.48
C LYS A 508 11.67 -5.65 -22.58
N ARG A 509 11.21 -4.73 -21.73
CA ARG A 509 9.80 -4.33 -21.64
C ARG A 509 9.58 -2.94 -22.21
N ALA A 510 8.77 -2.83 -23.26
CA ALA A 510 8.44 -1.56 -23.87
C ALA A 510 7.79 -0.61 -22.84
N GLY A 511 8.28 0.63 -22.76
CA GLY A 511 7.78 1.65 -21.83
C GLY A 511 8.34 1.60 -20.40
N ALA A 512 9.14 0.60 -20.03
CA ALA A 512 9.71 0.48 -18.69
C ALA A 512 10.52 1.71 -18.26
N ILE A 513 11.45 2.15 -19.12
CA ILE A 513 12.31 3.31 -18.85
C ILE A 513 11.46 4.58 -18.66
N THR A 514 10.45 4.81 -19.51
CA THR A 514 9.55 5.96 -19.41
C THR A 514 8.78 5.95 -18.11
N SER A 515 8.20 4.80 -17.72
CA SER A 515 7.50 4.66 -16.44
C SER A 515 8.43 4.92 -15.26
N LEU A 516 9.66 4.41 -15.30
CA LEU A 516 10.64 4.61 -14.22
C LEU A 516 10.96 6.09 -14.02
N VAL A 517 11.23 6.82 -15.12
CA VAL A 517 11.55 8.26 -15.07
C VAL A 517 10.38 9.06 -14.50
N VAL A 518 9.15 8.81 -14.99
CA VAL A 518 7.95 9.52 -14.52
C VAL A 518 7.72 9.28 -13.02
N ILE A 519 7.77 8.02 -12.57
CA ILE A 519 7.60 7.67 -11.16
C ILE A 519 8.68 8.34 -10.30
N LEU A 520 9.94 8.30 -10.73
CA LEU A 520 11.05 8.92 -10.01
C LEU A 520 10.83 10.43 -9.87
N CYS A 521 10.44 11.13 -10.94
CA CYS A 521 10.14 12.56 -10.89
C CYS A 521 9.01 12.87 -9.89
N VAL A 522 7.92 12.11 -9.93
CA VAL A 522 6.80 12.28 -9.00
C VAL A 522 7.27 12.06 -7.56
N VAL A 523 7.94 10.95 -7.28
CA VAL A 523 8.45 10.61 -5.93
C VAL A 523 9.39 11.70 -5.41
N VAL A 524 10.32 12.20 -6.23
CA VAL A 524 11.24 13.28 -5.84
C VAL A 524 10.48 14.54 -5.45
N VAL A 525 9.47 14.96 -6.23
CA VAL A 525 8.64 16.13 -5.91
C VAL A 525 7.90 15.94 -4.58
N LEU A 526 7.31 14.76 -4.35
CA LEU A 526 6.59 14.46 -3.11
C LEU A 526 7.52 14.45 -1.89
N VAL A 527 8.72 13.87 -2.03
CA VAL A 527 9.75 13.84 -0.98
C VAL A 527 10.24 15.26 -0.67
N ILE A 528 10.57 16.07 -1.68
CA ILE A 528 11.00 17.46 -1.48
C ILE A 528 9.92 18.25 -0.72
N ASN A 529 8.65 18.10 -1.11
CA ASN A 529 7.56 18.76 -0.40
C ASN A 529 7.46 18.28 1.05
N GLN A 530 7.58 16.97 1.31
CA GLN A 530 7.48 16.45 2.67
C GLN A 530 8.66 16.91 3.53
N VAL A 531 9.89 16.90 3.00
CA VAL A 531 11.08 17.44 3.69
C VAL A 531 10.88 18.92 4.01
N ARG A 532 10.30 19.71 3.09
CA ARG A 532 9.95 21.12 3.33
C ARG A 532 8.98 21.27 4.50
N VAL A 533 7.97 20.40 4.60
CA VAL A 533 7.00 20.39 5.72
C VAL A 533 7.69 20.05 7.04
N ILE A 534 8.47 18.97 7.08
CA ILE A 534 9.22 18.54 8.28
C ILE A 534 10.20 19.64 8.74
N ARG A 535 10.87 20.31 7.79
CA ARG A 535 11.77 21.43 8.09
C ARG A 535 11.02 22.61 8.71
N LYS A 536 9.87 23.00 8.15
CA LYS A 536 9.07 24.11 8.67
C LYS A 536 8.54 23.87 10.08
N THR A 537 8.37 22.62 10.49
CA THR A 537 7.93 22.28 11.87
C THR A 537 9.09 22.13 12.85
N GLY A 538 10.34 22.23 12.40
CA GLY A 538 11.54 22.10 13.25
C GLY A 538 11.98 20.66 13.55
N TRP A 539 11.34 19.65 12.96
CA TRP A 539 11.58 18.24 13.26
C TRP A 539 12.60 17.55 12.33
N LEU A 540 13.15 18.28 11.35
CA LEU A 540 14.00 17.68 10.32
C LEU A 540 15.20 16.89 10.88
N PRO A 541 16.00 17.41 11.84
CA PRO A 541 17.13 16.65 12.37
C PRO A 541 16.72 15.33 13.03
N HIS A 542 15.58 15.32 13.73
CA HIS A 542 15.07 14.14 14.41
C HIS A 542 14.70 13.03 13.42
N TYR A 543 13.88 13.35 12.41
CA TYR A 543 13.48 12.36 11.41
C TYR A 543 14.66 11.93 10.54
N LEU A 544 15.50 12.88 10.11
CA LEU A 544 16.69 12.57 9.31
C LEU A 544 17.64 11.61 10.05
N GLY A 545 17.86 11.82 11.35
CA GLY A 545 18.67 10.90 12.16
C GLY A 545 18.15 9.47 12.18
N TRP A 546 16.83 9.28 12.36
CA TRP A 546 16.21 7.96 12.33
C TRP A 546 16.25 7.30 10.95
N TYR A 547 16.04 8.07 9.88
CA TYR A 547 16.15 7.55 8.50
C TYR A 547 17.59 7.20 8.13
N ILE A 548 18.58 7.97 8.58
CA ILE A 548 20.00 7.61 8.43
C ILE A 548 20.30 6.31 9.18
N LEU A 549 19.86 6.20 10.44
CA LEU A 549 20.05 4.98 11.23
C LEU A 549 19.40 3.76 10.57
N GLY A 550 18.16 3.89 10.10
CA GLY A 550 17.47 2.82 9.36
C GLY A 550 18.19 2.45 8.07
N GLY A 551 18.71 3.44 7.32
CA GLY A 551 19.53 3.21 6.13
C GLY A 551 20.83 2.47 6.44
N LEU A 552 21.50 2.79 7.55
CA LEU A 552 22.70 2.07 8.01
C LEU A 552 22.37 0.63 8.41
N VAL A 553 21.23 0.39 9.07
CA VAL A 553 20.77 -0.98 9.39
C VAL A 553 20.52 -1.77 8.10
N ILE A 554 19.83 -1.18 7.12
CA ILE A 554 19.60 -1.82 5.81
C ILE A 554 20.93 -2.11 5.11
N LEU A 555 21.90 -1.19 5.16
CA LEU A 555 23.24 -1.40 4.60
C LEU A 555 23.92 -2.61 5.24
N VAL A 556 23.89 -2.73 6.57
CA VAL A 556 24.46 -3.89 7.27
C VAL A 556 23.75 -5.19 6.87
N LEU A 557 22.41 -5.18 6.80
CA LEU A 557 21.62 -6.33 6.37
C LEU A 557 21.94 -6.75 4.92
N ALA A 558 22.14 -5.78 4.02
CA ALA A 558 22.48 -6.03 2.62
C ALA A 558 23.90 -6.61 2.43
N LEU A 559 24.77 -6.53 3.44
CA LEU A 559 26.13 -7.08 3.42
C LEU A 559 26.22 -8.50 4.00
N LEU A 560 25.11 -9.09 4.45
CA LEU A 560 25.10 -10.45 4.97
C LEU A 560 25.36 -11.47 3.85
N PRO A 561 26.32 -12.40 4.02
CA PRO A 561 26.68 -13.35 2.97
C PRO A 561 25.54 -14.33 2.67
N GLY A 562 25.34 -14.64 1.38
CA GLY A 562 24.33 -15.59 0.92
C GLY A 562 22.88 -15.05 0.91
N LEU A 563 22.66 -13.81 1.36
CA LEU A 563 21.36 -13.15 1.38
C LEU A 563 21.35 -11.94 0.45
N ASN A 564 20.19 -11.66 -0.12
CA ASN A 564 19.94 -10.52 -0.99
C ASN A 564 18.80 -9.68 -0.40
N LEU A 565 18.94 -8.36 -0.52
CA LEU A 565 17.91 -7.42 -0.09
C LEU A 565 16.71 -7.47 -1.05
N ARG A 566 15.53 -7.82 -0.54
CA ARG A 566 14.25 -7.73 -1.25
C ARG A 566 13.31 -6.79 -0.53
N LEU A 567 13.13 -5.60 -1.10
CA LEU A 567 12.16 -4.63 -0.59
C LEU A 567 10.79 -4.91 -1.17
N HIS A 568 9.95 -5.62 -0.41
CA HIS A 568 8.53 -5.75 -0.70
C HIS A 568 7.81 -4.40 -0.54
N HIS A 569 6.78 -4.14 -1.33
CA HIS A 569 6.04 -2.87 -1.29
C HIS A 569 5.40 -2.57 0.06
N TYR A 570 5.03 -3.59 0.85
CA TYR A 570 4.50 -3.39 2.20
C TYR A 570 5.55 -2.77 3.16
N ILE A 571 6.84 -3.04 2.93
CA ILE A 571 7.96 -2.45 3.68
C ILE A 571 8.08 -0.95 3.37
N LEU A 572 7.87 -0.55 2.11
CA LEU A 572 7.88 0.86 1.73
C LEU A 572 6.80 1.63 2.50
N GLY A 573 5.59 1.06 2.62
CA GLY A 573 4.52 1.62 3.44
C GLY A 573 4.94 1.84 4.90
N MET A 574 5.58 0.84 5.52
CA MET A 574 6.07 0.92 6.90
C MET A 574 7.12 2.02 7.09
N VAL A 575 8.07 2.15 6.15
CA VAL A 575 9.17 3.12 6.24
C VAL A 575 8.68 4.55 6.02
N ILE A 576 7.70 4.76 5.14
CA ILE A 576 7.22 6.10 4.78
C ILE A 576 6.26 6.67 5.82
N ILE A 577 5.37 5.85 6.41
CA ILE A 577 4.32 6.32 7.33
C ILE A 577 4.83 7.26 8.44
N PRO A 578 5.92 6.97 9.18
CA PRO A 578 6.40 7.87 10.24
C PRO A 578 6.68 9.29 9.73
N GLY A 579 7.25 9.44 8.52
CA GLY A 579 7.52 10.73 7.89
C GLY A 579 6.28 11.54 7.51
N THR A 580 5.08 10.97 7.65
CA THR A 580 3.79 11.59 7.29
C THR A 580 2.99 12.07 8.51
N ALA A 581 3.58 12.15 9.70
CA ALA A 581 2.90 12.53 10.95
C ALA A 581 2.42 14.00 11.03
N PHE A 582 2.40 14.75 9.92
CA PHE A 582 2.12 16.18 9.86
C PHE A 582 0.73 16.41 9.26
N PRO A 583 -0.13 17.28 9.85
CA PRO A 583 -1.52 17.44 9.43
C PRO A 583 -1.65 18.24 8.12
N THR A 584 -1.19 17.65 7.02
CA THR A 584 -1.31 18.17 5.66
C THR A 584 -2.13 17.22 4.80
N ARG A 585 -2.81 17.74 3.78
CA ARG A 585 -3.63 16.92 2.85
C ARG A 585 -2.79 15.85 2.15
N LEU A 586 -1.57 16.20 1.76
CA LEU A 586 -0.63 15.26 1.15
C LEU A 586 -0.18 14.19 2.14
N SER A 587 0.06 14.53 3.41
CA SER A 587 0.36 13.51 4.42
C SER A 587 -0.81 12.55 4.64
N LEU A 588 -2.06 13.04 4.59
CA LEU A 588 -3.24 12.17 4.64
C LEU A 588 -3.29 11.21 3.43
N ALA A 589 -2.99 11.73 2.23
CA ALA A 589 -2.90 10.92 1.02
C ALA A 589 -1.77 9.89 1.05
N TYR A 590 -0.59 10.27 1.54
CA TYR A 590 0.53 9.36 1.70
C TYR A 590 0.20 8.25 2.70
N GLN A 591 -0.50 8.56 3.80
CA GLN A 591 -0.95 7.54 4.76
C GLN A 591 -1.95 6.57 4.15
N GLY A 592 -2.91 7.06 3.36
CA GLY A 592 -3.84 6.20 2.62
C GLY A 592 -3.08 5.25 1.70
N LEU A 593 -2.19 5.81 0.85
CA LEU A 593 -1.37 5.04 -0.07
C LEU A 593 -0.51 3.98 0.66
N CYS A 594 0.21 4.39 1.71
CA CYS A 594 1.12 3.50 2.43
C CYS A 594 0.37 2.41 3.21
N LEU A 595 -0.79 2.73 3.79
CA LEU A 595 -1.63 1.75 4.46
C LEU A 595 -2.16 0.71 3.45
N GLY A 596 -2.63 1.15 2.28
CA GLY A 596 -3.07 0.22 1.24
C GLY A 596 -1.95 -0.68 0.72
N LEU A 597 -0.73 -0.15 0.49
CA LEU A 597 0.45 -0.96 0.12
C LEU A 597 0.79 -1.98 1.21
N PHE A 598 0.76 -1.55 2.47
CA PHE A 598 1.03 -2.41 3.61
C PHE A 598 0.02 -3.57 3.71
N LEU A 599 -1.27 -3.24 3.68
CA LEU A 599 -2.35 -4.23 3.80
C LEU A 599 -2.39 -5.17 2.60
N ASN A 600 -2.17 -4.66 1.37
CA ASN A 600 -2.08 -5.50 0.19
C ASN A 600 -0.95 -6.53 0.33
N GLY A 601 0.28 -6.08 0.60
CA GLY A 601 1.41 -7.00 0.66
C GLY A 601 1.28 -8.01 1.80
N ALA A 602 0.87 -7.56 2.98
CA ALA A 602 0.69 -8.44 4.13
C ALA A 602 -0.43 -9.47 3.93
N ALA A 603 -1.60 -9.06 3.40
CA ALA A 603 -2.72 -9.98 3.22
C ALA A 603 -2.54 -10.94 2.02
N ALA A 604 -1.96 -10.46 0.91
CA ALA A 604 -1.77 -11.27 -0.29
C ALA A 604 -0.56 -12.21 -0.19
N PHE A 605 0.53 -11.79 0.45
CA PHE A 605 1.80 -12.54 0.44
C PHE A 605 2.32 -12.89 1.84
N GLY A 606 1.71 -12.37 2.91
CA GLY A 606 2.26 -12.51 4.25
C GLY A 606 3.31 -11.45 4.57
N LEU A 607 3.95 -11.59 5.74
CA LEU A 607 5.04 -10.70 6.18
C LEU A 607 6.40 -11.28 5.79
N ASP A 608 6.65 -11.34 4.48
CA ASP A 608 7.87 -11.94 3.92
C ASP A 608 9.17 -11.25 4.37
N PRO A 609 10.27 -11.99 4.56
CA PRO A 609 11.50 -11.41 5.08
C PRO A 609 12.11 -10.38 4.11
N ILE A 610 12.73 -9.34 4.67
CA ILE A 610 13.47 -8.31 3.91
C ILE A 610 14.75 -8.87 3.26
N LEU A 611 15.26 -9.99 3.77
CA LEU A 611 16.40 -10.72 3.24
C LEU A 611 15.95 -12.08 2.76
N GLN A 612 16.33 -12.44 1.54
CA GLN A 612 16.02 -13.73 0.92
C GLN A 612 17.26 -14.31 0.26
N THR A 613 17.30 -15.62 0.07
CA THR A 613 18.43 -16.24 -0.64
C THR A 613 18.35 -15.92 -2.14
N ALA A 614 19.48 -16.03 -2.85
CA ALA A 614 19.48 -15.91 -4.30
C ALA A 614 18.58 -16.97 -4.98
N ALA A 615 18.41 -18.13 -4.35
CA ALA A 615 17.51 -19.19 -4.82
C ALA A 615 16.04 -18.78 -4.69
N ASP A 616 15.63 -18.21 -3.56
CA ASP A 616 14.24 -17.75 -3.33
C ASP A 616 13.84 -16.61 -4.29
N LEU A 617 14.80 -15.74 -4.65
CA LEU A 617 14.59 -14.64 -5.59
C LEU A 617 14.47 -15.09 -7.04
N ARG A 618 15.10 -16.21 -7.40
CA ARG A 618 15.18 -16.70 -8.77
C ARG A 618 13.82 -17.17 -9.28
N GLN A 619 12.99 -17.74 -8.40
CA GLN A 619 11.70 -18.35 -8.76
C GLN A 619 11.90 -19.37 -9.88
N ASP A 620 11.15 -19.27 -10.98
CA ASP A 620 11.23 -20.12 -12.18
C ASP A 620 12.22 -19.61 -13.24
N ALA A 621 13.09 -18.64 -12.92
CA ALA A 621 14.13 -18.19 -13.83
C ALA A 621 15.29 -19.20 -13.94
N ALA A 622 16.03 -19.13 -15.05
CA ALA A 622 17.22 -19.96 -15.28
C ALA A 622 18.24 -19.87 -14.13
N LEU A 623 18.82 -21.02 -13.78
CA LEU A 623 19.78 -21.21 -12.70
C LEU A 623 21.14 -20.56 -12.98
N GLY A 624 21.48 -20.38 -14.26
CA GLY A 624 22.82 -20.05 -14.72
C GLY A 624 23.79 -21.24 -14.59
N SER A 625 23.28 -22.47 -14.67
CA SER A 625 24.10 -23.67 -14.52
C SER A 625 24.94 -23.94 -15.78
N LEU A 626 25.91 -24.86 -15.66
CA LEU A 626 26.58 -25.39 -16.84
C LEU A 626 25.55 -26.05 -17.77
N LEU A 627 25.76 -25.89 -19.08
CA LEU A 627 24.88 -26.43 -20.11
C LEU A 627 25.61 -27.55 -20.87
N PRO A 628 24.98 -28.71 -21.08
CA PRO A 628 25.50 -29.74 -21.97
C PRO A 628 25.61 -29.25 -23.42
N SER A 629 26.47 -29.90 -24.20
CA SER A 629 26.63 -29.62 -25.63
C SER A 629 26.30 -30.86 -26.46
N PHE A 630 25.44 -30.70 -27.46
CA PHE A 630 25.18 -31.75 -28.45
C PHE A 630 26.42 -31.92 -29.35
N LEU A 631 26.85 -33.17 -29.54
CA LEU A 631 27.84 -33.53 -30.54
C LEU A 631 27.18 -33.69 -31.90
N THR A 632 25.93 -34.18 -31.93
CA THR A 632 25.07 -34.11 -33.11
C THR A 632 24.76 -32.66 -33.47
N ASN A 633 25.03 -32.29 -34.71
CA ASN A 633 24.88 -30.95 -35.22
C ASN A 633 24.55 -30.95 -36.72
N SER A 634 24.29 -29.76 -37.26
CA SER A 634 23.91 -29.52 -38.65
C SER A 634 24.89 -30.05 -39.71
N THR A 635 26.16 -30.32 -39.36
CA THR A 635 27.17 -30.79 -40.32
C THR A 635 27.41 -32.29 -40.26
N ASN A 636 27.06 -32.96 -39.15
CA ASN A 636 27.28 -34.40 -38.98
C ASN A 636 26.00 -35.24 -38.88
N TYR A 637 24.83 -34.62 -38.75
CA TYR A 637 23.55 -35.32 -38.82
C TYR A 637 23.31 -35.87 -40.24
N ASN A 638 23.20 -37.19 -40.37
CA ASN A 638 22.99 -37.85 -41.66
C ASN A 638 21.52 -38.22 -41.84
N ASN A 639 20.80 -37.46 -42.67
CA ASN A 639 19.38 -37.67 -42.95
C ASN A 639 19.07 -38.91 -43.83
N SER A 640 20.09 -39.58 -44.37
CA SER A 640 19.91 -40.82 -45.13
C SER A 640 19.76 -42.05 -44.23
N ILE A 641 20.08 -41.94 -42.94
CA ILE A 641 19.92 -43.01 -41.96
C ILE A 641 18.48 -42.95 -41.40
N PRO A 642 17.69 -44.04 -41.51
CA PRO A 642 16.35 -44.10 -40.93
C PRO A 642 16.36 -43.96 -39.40
N PHE A 643 15.29 -43.40 -38.82
CA PHE A 643 15.22 -43.14 -37.36
C PHE A 643 15.48 -44.37 -36.49
N VAL A 644 15.10 -45.57 -36.95
CA VAL A 644 15.34 -46.84 -36.24
C VAL A 644 16.82 -47.10 -35.95
N ASP A 645 17.71 -46.66 -36.85
CA ASP A 645 19.16 -46.83 -36.75
C ASP A 645 19.88 -45.51 -36.39
N GLN A 646 19.12 -44.43 -36.16
CA GLN A 646 19.65 -43.10 -35.89
C GLN A 646 19.74 -42.84 -34.38
N THR A 647 20.85 -42.23 -33.97
CA THR A 647 21.05 -41.78 -32.59
C THR A 647 21.56 -40.35 -32.55
N ILE A 648 21.18 -39.63 -31.50
CA ILE A 648 21.75 -38.33 -31.16
C ILE A 648 22.77 -38.51 -30.04
N THR A 649 23.82 -37.71 -30.04
CA THR A 649 24.93 -37.79 -29.08
C THR A 649 25.28 -36.43 -28.50
N TRP A 650 25.83 -36.44 -27.28
CA TRP A 650 26.28 -35.25 -26.56
C TRP A 650 27.59 -35.50 -25.82
N ASP A 651 28.24 -34.41 -25.43
CA ASP A 651 29.57 -34.44 -24.84
C ASP A 651 29.56 -35.04 -23.43
N MET A 652 30.72 -35.51 -22.98
CA MET A 652 30.87 -36.08 -21.64
C MET A 652 30.67 -35.03 -20.54
N ILE A 653 30.26 -35.49 -19.36
CA ILE A 653 30.12 -34.63 -18.18
C ILE A 653 31.50 -34.04 -17.84
N PRO A 654 31.65 -32.71 -17.70
CA PRO A 654 32.91 -32.11 -17.28
C PRO A 654 33.24 -32.52 -15.84
N ASN A 655 34.52 -32.52 -15.44
CA ASN A 655 34.94 -32.80 -14.07
C ASN A 655 34.28 -31.79 -13.09
N SER A 656 33.16 -32.17 -12.48
CA SER A 656 32.26 -31.31 -11.71
C SER A 656 31.29 -32.17 -10.87
N ASP A 657 30.38 -31.53 -10.12
CA ASP A 657 29.43 -32.20 -9.22
C ASP A 657 28.19 -32.80 -9.95
N TRP A 658 28.19 -32.82 -11.28
CA TRP A 658 27.13 -33.40 -12.10
C TRP A 658 27.33 -34.92 -12.25
N ASP A 659 26.24 -35.69 -12.15
CA ASP A 659 26.27 -37.16 -12.17
C ASP A 659 25.43 -37.79 -13.29
N GLY A 660 24.75 -36.97 -14.10
CA GLY A 660 23.97 -37.46 -15.24
C GLY A 660 23.45 -36.38 -16.18
N PHE A 661 22.50 -36.79 -17.03
CA PHE A 661 21.80 -35.97 -18.01
C PHE A 661 20.29 -36.17 -17.91
N ALA A 662 19.54 -35.11 -18.24
CA ALA A 662 18.11 -35.17 -18.52
C ALA A 662 17.85 -34.65 -19.94
N LEU A 663 17.12 -35.42 -20.76
CA LEU A 663 16.74 -35.05 -22.12
C LEU A 663 15.23 -34.84 -22.19
N LEU A 664 14.82 -33.64 -22.61
CA LEU A 664 13.48 -33.38 -23.10
C LEU A 664 13.46 -33.62 -24.61
N VAL A 665 12.48 -34.40 -25.08
CA VAL A 665 12.09 -34.49 -26.49
C VAL A 665 10.64 -34.07 -26.59
N ASP A 666 10.37 -33.05 -27.40
CA ASP A 666 9.03 -32.47 -27.60
C ASP A 666 8.39 -32.00 -26.28
N ASP A 667 9.19 -31.30 -25.46
CA ASP A 667 8.81 -30.81 -24.13
C ASP A 667 8.47 -31.90 -23.10
N VAL A 668 8.81 -33.16 -23.38
CA VAL A 668 8.63 -34.31 -22.47
C VAL A 668 9.97 -34.91 -22.09
N GLN A 669 10.21 -35.16 -20.80
CA GLN A 669 11.42 -35.87 -20.38
C GLN A 669 11.39 -37.32 -20.88
N ARG A 670 12.31 -37.68 -21.79
CA ARG A 670 12.41 -39.03 -22.37
C ARG A 670 13.61 -39.81 -21.87
N TYR A 671 14.57 -39.13 -21.26
CA TYR A 671 15.77 -39.78 -20.72
C TYR A 671 16.25 -39.09 -19.45
N ALA A 672 16.72 -39.90 -18.51
CA ALA A 672 17.44 -39.49 -17.32
C ALA A 672 18.53 -40.55 -17.03
N GLY A 673 19.81 -40.16 -17.00
CA GLY A 673 20.92 -41.09 -16.73
C GLY A 673 22.27 -40.64 -17.28
N THR A 674 23.24 -41.56 -17.34
CA THR A 674 24.65 -41.27 -17.66
C THR A 674 25.08 -41.54 -19.10
N ALA A 675 24.17 -42.03 -19.95
CA ALA A 675 24.47 -42.31 -21.35
C ALA A 675 24.77 -41.01 -22.11
N LEU A 676 25.62 -41.14 -23.13
CA LEU A 676 26.02 -40.04 -24.01
C LEU A 676 25.27 -40.05 -25.35
N ASN A 677 24.24 -40.89 -25.45
CA ASN A 677 23.47 -41.07 -26.67
C ASN A 677 22.00 -41.40 -26.39
N PHE A 678 21.16 -41.17 -27.39
CA PHE A 678 19.74 -41.51 -27.35
C PHE A 678 19.25 -41.90 -28.75
N SER A 679 18.46 -42.97 -28.84
CA SER A 679 17.93 -43.48 -30.11
C SER A 679 16.66 -42.75 -30.54
N LEU A 680 16.55 -42.46 -31.83
CA LEU A 680 15.36 -41.86 -32.44
C LEU A 680 14.30 -42.89 -32.88
N ALA A 681 14.53 -44.18 -32.63
CA ALA A 681 13.70 -45.26 -33.16
C ALA A 681 12.20 -45.19 -32.79
N ALA A 682 11.88 -44.55 -31.67
CA ALA A 682 10.51 -44.44 -31.16
C ALA A 682 9.74 -43.21 -31.69
N PHE A 683 10.36 -42.37 -32.53
CA PHE A 683 9.81 -41.09 -32.96
C PHE A 683 9.35 -41.11 -34.42
N ASP A 684 8.36 -40.27 -34.75
CA ASP A 684 7.77 -40.20 -36.08
C ASP A 684 8.54 -39.21 -36.97
N SER A 685 9.21 -39.73 -38.00
CA SER A 685 10.01 -38.91 -38.91
C SER A 685 9.20 -37.91 -39.76
N ASN A 686 7.87 -37.97 -39.75
CA ASN A 686 7.01 -37.06 -40.51
C ASN A 686 6.70 -35.74 -39.78
N VAL A 687 7.05 -35.63 -38.49
CA VAL A 687 6.87 -34.42 -37.68
C VAL A 687 8.21 -33.89 -37.17
N PRO A 688 8.32 -32.58 -36.91
CA PRO A 688 9.52 -32.02 -36.28
C PRO A 688 9.69 -32.54 -34.85
N HIS A 689 10.94 -32.64 -34.40
CA HIS A 689 11.29 -32.97 -33.02
C HIS A 689 12.20 -31.93 -32.39
N PHE A 690 11.92 -31.60 -31.13
CA PHE A 690 12.67 -30.59 -30.37
C PHE A 690 13.43 -31.23 -29.20
N PHE A 691 14.75 -31.05 -29.16
CA PHE A 691 15.62 -31.67 -28.16
C PHE A 691 16.23 -30.62 -27.24
N ARG A 692 16.11 -30.83 -25.92
CA ARG A 692 16.75 -29.99 -24.90
C ARG A 692 17.44 -30.86 -23.87
N LEU A 693 18.67 -30.50 -23.51
CA LEU A 693 19.52 -31.31 -22.66
C LEU A 693 19.93 -30.50 -21.43
N ALA A 694 19.92 -31.13 -20.27
CA ALA A 694 20.42 -30.57 -19.01
C ALA A 694 21.35 -31.56 -18.34
N PHE A 695 22.31 -31.06 -17.55
CA PHE A 695 23.01 -31.90 -16.58
C PHE A 695 22.10 -32.18 -15.38
N THR A 696 22.32 -33.30 -14.69
CA THR A 696 21.61 -33.63 -13.44
C THR A 696 22.60 -33.83 -12.30
N SER A 697 22.16 -33.45 -11.10
CA SER A 697 22.83 -33.79 -9.84
C SER A 697 21.81 -34.53 -8.97
N GLY A 698 22.01 -35.84 -8.80
CA GLY A 698 20.99 -36.74 -8.25
C GLY A 698 19.74 -36.76 -9.14
N ALA A 699 18.60 -36.36 -8.57
CA ALA A 699 17.32 -36.32 -9.29
C ALA A 699 16.94 -34.93 -9.83
N GLN A 700 17.79 -33.91 -9.63
CA GLN A 700 17.49 -32.53 -10.03
C GLN A 700 18.23 -32.16 -11.30
N ALA A 701 17.49 -31.73 -12.33
CA ALA A 701 18.07 -31.13 -13.53
C ALA A 701 18.56 -29.70 -13.27
N GLY A 702 19.66 -29.34 -13.93
CA GLY A 702 20.09 -27.96 -14.11
C GLY A 702 19.27 -27.23 -15.17
N ASP A 703 19.86 -26.20 -15.77
CA ASP A 703 19.26 -25.51 -16.90
C ASP A 703 19.27 -26.39 -18.16
N PHE A 704 18.14 -26.39 -18.85
CA PHE A 704 18.02 -26.98 -20.17
C PHE A 704 18.62 -26.06 -21.23
N THR A 705 19.31 -26.65 -22.20
CA THR A 705 19.73 -25.93 -23.41
C THR A 705 18.53 -25.41 -24.19
N LYS A 706 18.75 -24.35 -24.98
CA LYS A 706 17.80 -24.00 -26.05
C LYS A 706 17.60 -25.20 -27.00
N PRO A 707 16.44 -25.27 -27.68
CA PRO A 707 16.04 -26.46 -28.42
C PRO A 707 16.90 -26.65 -29.69
N ALA A 708 17.49 -27.82 -29.83
CA ALA A 708 17.90 -28.33 -31.13
C ALA A 708 16.65 -28.83 -31.86
N THR A 709 16.55 -28.57 -33.16
CA THR A 709 15.34 -28.91 -33.94
C THR A 709 15.69 -29.85 -35.08
N LEU A 710 15.00 -30.99 -35.16
CA LEU A 710 15.04 -31.89 -36.31
C LEU A 710 13.74 -31.76 -37.10
N TRP A 711 13.82 -31.31 -38.35
CA TRP A 711 12.65 -31.18 -39.22
C TRP A 711 12.36 -32.47 -40.01
N PRO A 712 11.11 -32.70 -40.45
CA PRO A 712 10.73 -33.87 -41.26
C PRO A 712 11.53 -34.04 -42.56
N ASN A 713 12.04 -32.93 -43.11
CA ASN A 713 12.89 -32.93 -44.29
C ASN A 713 14.34 -33.38 -44.00
N GLY A 714 14.63 -33.82 -42.76
CA GLY A 714 15.96 -34.25 -42.32
C GLY A 714 16.91 -33.12 -41.96
N THR A 715 16.43 -31.87 -41.87
CA THR A 715 17.28 -30.73 -41.49
C THR A 715 17.44 -30.65 -39.98
N TRP A 716 18.68 -30.66 -39.50
CA TRP A 716 19.03 -30.39 -38.11
C TRP A 716 19.43 -28.93 -37.91
N ILE A 717 18.78 -28.25 -36.97
CA ILE A 717 19.12 -26.91 -36.51
C ILE A 717 19.76 -27.03 -35.12
N ASN A 718 20.98 -26.50 -35.01
CA ASN A 718 21.72 -26.49 -33.75
C ASN A 718 21.01 -25.62 -32.70
N PRO A 719 21.11 -25.98 -31.42
CA PRO A 719 20.56 -25.16 -30.35
C PRO A 719 21.28 -23.80 -30.32
N LEU A 720 20.50 -22.74 -30.08
CA LEU A 720 21.06 -21.42 -29.80
C LEU A 720 21.82 -21.42 -28.47
N PRO A 721 22.78 -20.49 -28.26
CA PRO A 721 23.48 -20.40 -26.98
C PRO A 721 22.54 -19.96 -25.84
N GLY A 722 22.80 -20.47 -24.64
CA GLY A 722 22.11 -20.09 -23.41
C GLY A 722 21.02 -21.06 -22.96
N PRO A 723 20.46 -20.84 -21.76
CA PRO A 723 19.39 -21.66 -21.20
C PRO A 723 18.03 -21.36 -21.85
N SER A 724 17.12 -22.35 -21.82
CA SER A 724 15.76 -22.31 -22.39
C SER A 724 14.69 -21.81 -21.43
#